data_AF-A0A4Q3J8P4-F1
#
_entry.id   AF-A0A4Q3J8P4-F1
#
_cell.length_a   1.000
_cell.length_b   1.000
_cell.length_c   1.000
_cell.angle_alpha   90.00
_cell.angle_beta   90.00
_cell.angle_gamma   90.00
#
_symmetry.space_group_name_H-M   'P 1'
#
loop_
_entity.id
_entity.type
_entity.pdbx_description
1 polymer ?
#
loop_
_entity_poly.entity_id
_entity_poly.type
_entity_poly.pdbx_seq_one_letter_code
_entity_poly.pdbx_strand_id
1 'polypeptide(L)'
;ANAGFDLRGLGAQYQGFSAFNKTGTSAWTLSGAASAFKGEMAIEAGTLMFSAGAQLTATHAQVASGAGAVAAVTVAGAGARWSADGRIDVGGQGQGSLTVADGGTVRAGTIGVGTGTGGSGGISVTGSGSQVVAGSLVLGDRGTGSAIVSGAGSSLSAADFTVGQSGSGTLTVANGGRAGAGRGRRIEVAKTSGSTGTINIGSAAGQTATAAGTIEGDVRFGAGAGALVFNHTDGDYSFAGAISGAGTISVLSGTTILTADSSGFSGTTTVTSSTLVLSGAKVGGAVAIDAGGTVGGEGSIGTTAVGSGGTLSPSGRTSLSVNGSLTATAGGTVKPSDAAALVVDGTLTLEAGSNYDYRLRGYGASSPDSATTQVNGDLVLNGGTLNLAGSSQPAIGYHRVISFTGTLTGSGLVIGAMPSTGPFAYSYAADTSQAGTVDVLVTPNGVDILQLWGTTPAGGGDGTWNAGNLNWWNLDGATAASWGGAYGVFRGPGGTITIEGQQNAVGLQFAGGGYTLVGGAGGSLDLHGYNNGGIVITTPEIRVLDGETATIAVSITGTEGLEKTGDGTLILSGANSYGGGTIVSGGTLQISADASLGAAGGGLTLDNGALHTTADIVSARSVTLRDTGAIATDAGTTLTLSGPLSGAGGLIKAGDGTLLLSGSNSWSGGTLITAGTLRAGSAGALPGMTDWVLTGGRLDLDGHDLSMRVLAGSGGEIALGSADLTVD
;
A
#
# COMPACT_ATOMS: atom_id res chain seq x y z
N ALA A 1 -53.25 30.00 -4.86
CA ALA A 1 -52.40 30.82 -5.75
C ALA A 1 -51.00 30.88 -5.17
N ASN A 2 -49.96 31.01 -6.01
CA ASN A 2 -48.62 31.30 -5.51
C ASN A 2 -48.60 32.67 -4.84
N ALA A 3 -47.75 32.85 -3.83
CA ALA A 3 -47.69 34.08 -3.04
C ALA A 3 -46.25 34.49 -2.75
N GLY A 4 -46.00 35.81 -2.65
CA GLY A 4 -44.73 36.38 -2.18
C GLY A 4 -44.91 37.01 -0.80
N PHE A 5 -43.93 36.86 0.08
CA PHE A 5 -43.92 37.45 1.40
C PHE A 5 -42.58 38.11 1.70
N ASP A 6 -42.60 39.42 1.94
CA ASP A 6 -41.42 40.19 2.30
C ASP A 6 -41.21 40.18 3.81
N LEU A 7 -40.13 39.53 4.25
CA LEU A 7 -39.78 39.32 5.64
C LEU A 7 -39.38 40.61 6.37
N ARG A 8 -39.08 41.71 5.66
CA ARG A 8 -38.74 43.01 6.30
C ARG A 8 -39.90 43.59 7.11
N GLY A 9 -41.13 43.18 6.82
CA GLY A 9 -42.30 43.56 7.61
C GLY A 9 -42.40 42.85 8.97
N LEU A 10 -41.75 41.70 9.15
CA LEU A 10 -41.79 40.96 10.42
C LEU A 10 -40.98 41.68 11.50
N GLY A 11 -41.64 42.01 12.61
CA GLY A 11 -41.07 42.81 13.70
C GLY A 11 -41.36 44.31 13.59
N ALA A 12 -41.39 44.86 12.38
CA ALA A 12 -41.69 46.27 12.15
C ALA A 12 -43.19 46.54 11.97
N GLN A 13 -43.84 45.80 11.07
CA GLN A 13 -45.26 45.92 10.74
C GLN A 13 -46.10 44.83 11.42
N TYR A 14 -45.49 43.67 11.65
CA TYR A 14 -46.15 42.47 12.17
C TYR A 14 -45.44 42.04 13.47
N GLN A 15 -46.05 42.34 14.63
CA GLN A 15 -45.53 42.05 15.97
C GLN A 15 -46.34 40.96 16.70
N GLY A 16 -45.73 40.28 17.68
CA GLY A 16 -46.41 39.28 18.54
C GLY A 16 -46.61 37.89 17.91
N PHE A 17 -45.90 37.57 16.84
CA PHE A 17 -46.02 36.29 16.14
C PHE A 17 -45.24 35.19 16.87
N SER A 18 -45.94 34.15 17.29
CA SER A 18 -45.33 32.95 17.89
C SER A 18 -45.16 31.79 16.91
N ALA A 19 -45.79 31.83 15.73
CA ALA A 19 -45.73 30.76 14.74
C ALA A 19 -45.85 31.25 13.29
N PHE A 20 -45.22 30.50 12.36
CA PHE A 20 -45.40 30.60 10.91
C PHE A 20 -45.84 29.24 10.36
N ASN A 21 -47.09 29.14 9.90
CA ASN A 21 -47.68 27.87 9.44
C ASN A 21 -48.09 27.92 7.96
N LYS A 22 -47.58 26.99 7.17
CA LYS A 22 -47.84 26.83 5.74
C LYS A 22 -48.52 25.49 5.46
N THR A 23 -49.84 25.50 5.22
CA THR A 23 -50.67 24.27 5.17
C THR A 23 -51.33 23.99 3.81
N GLY A 24 -51.21 24.87 2.81
CA GLY A 24 -51.77 24.68 1.46
C GLY A 24 -50.73 24.24 0.41
N THR A 25 -51.14 23.66 -0.71
CA THR A 25 -50.23 23.06 -1.71
C THR A 25 -49.47 24.06 -2.61
N SER A 26 -49.84 25.34 -2.60
CA SER A 26 -49.20 26.39 -3.41
C SER A 26 -47.73 26.66 -3.04
N ALA A 27 -46.98 27.29 -3.94
CA ALA A 27 -45.61 27.74 -3.68
C ALA A 27 -45.61 29.18 -3.10
N TRP A 28 -44.87 29.38 -2.01
CA TRP A 28 -44.67 30.71 -1.39
C TRP A 28 -43.20 31.11 -1.48
N THR A 29 -42.91 32.35 -1.90
CA THR A 29 -41.56 32.88 -1.97
C THR A 29 -41.33 33.92 -0.88
N LEU A 30 -40.30 33.72 -0.07
CA LEU A 30 -39.82 34.66 0.94
C LEU A 30 -38.70 35.53 0.33
N SER A 31 -38.75 36.83 0.62
CA SER A 31 -37.71 37.81 0.27
C SER A 31 -37.38 38.70 1.48
N GLY A 32 -36.22 39.34 1.47
CA GLY A 32 -35.79 40.25 2.55
C GLY A 32 -35.40 39.54 3.85
N ALA A 33 -34.91 40.29 4.83
CA ALA A 33 -34.43 39.75 6.11
C ALA A 33 -35.39 40.10 7.25
N ALA A 34 -35.86 39.08 7.98
CA ALA A 34 -36.61 39.28 9.21
C ALA A 34 -35.65 39.66 10.35
N SER A 35 -35.88 40.79 11.01
CA SER A 35 -35.04 41.27 12.11
C SER A 35 -35.48 40.76 13.48
N ALA A 36 -36.71 40.24 13.63
CA ALA A 36 -37.27 39.96 14.96
C ALA A 36 -38.15 38.70 15.09
N PHE A 37 -38.33 37.88 14.05
CA PHE A 37 -39.12 36.65 14.20
C PHE A 37 -38.37 35.65 15.09
N LYS A 38 -39.05 35.13 16.12
CA LYS A 38 -38.59 34.07 17.04
C LYS A 38 -39.81 33.23 17.43
N GLY A 39 -40.13 32.23 16.62
CA GLY A 39 -41.31 31.39 16.82
C GLY A 39 -41.18 30.03 16.14
N GLU A 40 -42.19 29.20 16.34
CA GLU A 40 -42.32 27.89 15.69
C GLU A 40 -42.63 28.05 14.20
N MET A 41 -42.13 27.13 13.38
CA MET A 41 -42.35 27.17 11.94
C MET A 41 -42.80 25.80 11.44
N ALA A 42 -43.98 25.70 10.83
CA ALA A 42 -44.49 24.45 10.27
C ALA A 42 -44.82 24.60 8.78
N ILE A 43 -44.29 23.71 7.95
CA ILE A 43 -44.58 23.62 6.51
C ILE A 43 -45.19 22.24 6.28
N GLU A 44 -46.52 22.17 6.24
CA GLU A 44 -47.27 20.91 6.13
C GLU A 44 -47.69 20.57 4.69
N ALA A 45 -47.73 21.56 3.79
CA ALA A 45 -47.98 21.30 2.37
C ALA A 45 -47.32 22.32 1.44
N GLY A 46 -47.06 21.88 0.20
CA GLY A 46 -46.55 22.72 -0.88
C GLY A 46 -45.10 23.13 -0.68
N THR A 47 -44.70 24.22 -1.32
CA THR A 47 -43.29 24.67 -1.33
C THR A 47 -43.12 26.02 -0.66
N LEU A 48 -42.05 26.18 0.12
CA LEU A 48 -41.59 27.46 0.65
C LEU A 48 -40.18 27.76 0.12
N MET A 49 -40.01 28.87 -0.57
CA MET A 49 -38.75 29.24 -1.22
C MET A 49 -38.15 30.48 -0.58
N PHE A 50 -36.92 30.41 -0.08
CA PHE A 50 -36.11 31.56 0.27
C PHE A 50 -35.37 32.02 -0.98
N SER A 51 -35.69 33.22 -1.45
CA SER A 51 -34.99 33.86 -2.57
C SER A 51 -33.67 34.48 -2.12
N ALA A 52 -32.84 34.95 -3.06
CA ALA A 52 -31.58 35.61 -2.77
C ALA A 52 -31.76 36.74 -1.73
N GLY A 53 -30.89 36.75 -0.72
CA GLY A 53 -30.95 37.67 0.42
C GLY A 53 -32.09 37.44 1.42
N ALA A 54 -32.96 36.44 1.23
CA ALA A 54 -34.03 36.14 2.18
C ALA A 54 -33.46 35.53 3.47
N GLN A 55 -33.78 36.08 4.64
CA GLN A 55 -33.24 35.59 5.92
C GLN A 55 -34.33 35.44 6.99
N LEU A 56 -34.43 34.24 7.58
CA LEU A 56 -35.36 33.95 8.68
C LEU A 56 -34.70 33.04 9.72
N THR A 57 -34.92 33.34 11.00
CA THR A 57 -34.51 32.46 12.11
C THR A 57 -35.75 32.04 12.91
N ALA A 58 -36.00 30.73 13.02
CA ALA A 58 -37.07 30.16 13.84
C ALA A 58 -36.52 29.67 15.20
N THR A 59 -37.41 29.36 16.14
CA THR A 59 -37.04 28.64 17.37
C THR A 59 -36.87 27.15 17.04
N HIS A 60 -37.91 26.54 16.49
CA HIS A 60 -37.86 25.23 15.82
C HIS A 60 -38.62 25.29 14.51
N ALA A 61 -38.33 24.36 13.61
CA ALA A 61 -39.05 24.22 12.36
C ALA A 61 -39.35 22.78 11.99
N GLN A 62 -40.49 22.54 11.35
CA GLN A 62 -40.96 21.25 10.90
C GLN A 62 -41.41 21.31 9.45
N VAL A 63 -40.98 20.35 8.64
CA VAL A 63 -41.37 20.17 7.24
C VAL A 63 -42.04 18.81 7.11
N ALA A 64 -43.33 18.80 6.75
CA ALA A 64 -44.20 17.63 6.68
C ALA A 64 -44.22 16.82 7.99
N SER A 65 -44.72 17.42 9.08
CA SER A 65 -44.75 16.77 10.40
C SER A 65 -45.84 15.70 10.49
N GLY A 66 -46.99 15.92 9.84
CA GLY A 66 -48.15 15.03 9.89
C GLY A 66 -48.14 13.88 8.88
N ALA A 67 -48.89 12.81 9.20
CA ALA A 67 -49.09 11.69 8.27
C ALA A 67 -49.79 12.16 6.98
N GLY A 68 -49.25 11.78 5.82
CA GLY A 68 -49.76 12.21 4.51
C GLY A 68 -49.40 13.65 4.12
N ALA A 69 -48.73 14.42 4.98
CA ALA A 69 -48.20 15.73 4.63
C ALA A 69 -47.10 15.59 3.57
N VAL A 70 -47.07 16.51 2.60
CA VAL A 70 -46.03 16.56 1.55
C VAL A 70 -45.59 18.01 1.39
N ALA A 71 -44.39 18.33 1.83
CA ALA A 71 -43.88 19.69 1.87
C ALA A 71 -42.40 19.79 1.49
N ALA A 72 -42.04 20.93 0.91
CA ALA A 72 -40.71 21.22 0.44
C ALA A 72 -40.26 22.62 0.87
N VAL A 73 -38.98 22.74 1.25
CA VAL A 73 -38.31 24.03 1.48
C VAL A 73 -37.13 24.14 0.51
N THR A 74 -37.00 25.28 -0.15
CA THR A 74 -35.86 25.60 -1.00
C THR A 74 -35.17 26.86 -0.47
N VAL A 75 -33.87 26.79 -0.21
CA VAL A 75 -33.03 27.92 0.19
C VAL A 75 -32.00 28.14 -0.90
N ALA A 76 -32.25 29.13 -1.77
CA ALA A 76 -31.46 29.31 -2.98
C ALA A 76 -31.04 30.77 -3.21
N GLY A 77 -29.80 30.93 -3.67
CA GLY A 77 -29.24 32.22 -4.05
C GLY A 77 -28.35 32.85 -2.97
N ALA A 78 -27.48 33.74 -3.41
CA ALA A 78 -26.53 34.44 -2.54
C ALA A 78 -27.23 35.13 -1.36
N GLY A 79 -26.74 34.87 -0.15
CA GLY A 79 -27.25 35.47 1.09
C GLY A 79 -28.62 34.97 1.55
N ALA A 80 -29.24 34.01 0.84
CA ALA A 80 -30.43 33.31 1.31
C ALA A 80 -30.06 32.45 2.52
N ARG A 81 -30.74 32.66 3.65
CA ARG A 81 -30.43 31.98 4.91
C ARG A 81 -31.69 31.56 5.65
N TRP A 82 -31.75 30.27 5.97
CA TRP A 82 -32.70 29.74 6.93
C TRP A 82 -31.96 29.28 8.18
N SER A 83 -32.42 29.68 9.35
CA SER A 83 -31.81 29.27 10.62
C SER A 83 -32.87 28.83 11.62
N ALA A 84 -32.50 27.93 12.53
CA ALA A 84 -33.26 27.61 13.72
C ALA A 84 -32.34 27.59 14.93
N ASP A 85 -32.75 28.21 16.04
CA ASP A 85 -31.94 28.18 17.26
C ASP A 85 -31.91 26.76 17.87
N GLY A 86 -33.04 26.05 17.79
CA GLY A 86 -33.20 24.68 18.24
C GLY A 86 -33.05 23.67 17.12
N ARG A 87 -34.18 23.23 16.55
CA ARG A 87 -34.26 22.04 15.68
C ARG A 87 -34.97 22.31 14.36
N ILE A 88 -34.49 21.70 13.28
CA ILE A 88 -35.21 21.56 12.02
C ILE A 88 -35.52 20.07 11.80
N ASP A 89 -36.79 19.72 11.66
CA ASP A 89 -37.25 18.38 11.29
C ASP A 89 -37.75 18.35 9.86
N VAL A 90 -37.22 17.43 9.05
CA VAL A 90 -37.62 17.23 7.65
C VAL A 90 -38.18 15.83 7.49
N GLY A 91 -39.46 15.73 7.18
CA GLY A 91 -40.17 14.45 7.06
C GLY A 91 -40.41 13.83 8.43
N GLY A 92 -41.41 14.35 9.15
CA GLY A 92 -41.88 13.80 10.43
C GLY A 92 -42.59 12.47 10.21
N GLN A 93 -43.92 12.46 10.19
CA GLN A 93 -44.73 11.32 9.73
C GLN A 93 -45.11 11.45 8.24
N GLY A 94 -44.75 12.55 7.59
CA GLY A 94 -45.02 12.85 6.18
C GLY A 94 -43.78 12.76 5.28
N GLN A 95 -43.86 13.35 4.09
CA GLN A 95 -42.78 13.44 3.11
C GLN A 95 -42.26 14.89 3.04
N GLY A 96 -41.07 15.12 3.60
CA GLY A 96 -40.42 16.43 3.65
C GLY A 96 -39.18 16.50 2.78
N SER A 97 -38.95 17.63 2.12
CA SER A 97 -37.67 17.89 1.44
C SER A 97 -37.10 19.28 1.74
N LEU A 98 -35.77 19.36 1.81
CA LEU A 98 -35.00 20.58 1.95
C LEU A 98 -33.95 20.64 0.84
N THR A 99 -34.03 21.64 -0.03
CA THR A 99 -33.02 21.92 -1.05
C THR A 99 -32.25 23.18 -0.66
N VAL A 100 -30.93 23.11 -0.69
CA VAL A 100 -30.02 24.25 -0.48
C VAL A 100 -29.16 24.38 -1.72
N ALA A 101 -29.33 25.50 -2.44
CA ALA A 101 -28.77 25.69 -3.76
C ALA A 101 -28.11 27.07 -3.94
N ASP A 102 -27.21 27.19 -4.91
CA ASP A 102 -26.71 28.45 -5.44
C ASP A 102 -26.25 29.48 -4.37
N GLY A 103 -25.50 29.02 -3.36
CA GLY A 103 -24.99 29.87 -2.28
C GLY A 103 -25.92 30.04 -1.07
N GLY A 104 -27.03 29.29 -1.04
CA GLY A 104 -27.96 29.26 0.09
C GLY A 104 -27.33 28.65 1.35
N THR A 105 -27.80 29.06 2.53
CA THR A 105 -27.28 28.55 3.81
C THR A 105 -28.41 28.12 4.75
N VAL A 106 -28.30 26.92 5.33
CA VAL A 106 -29.17 26.45 6.41
C VAL A 106 -28.35 26.20 7.67
N ARG A 107 -28.84 26.66 8.83
CA ARG A 107 -28.18 26.44 10.13
C ARG A 107 -29.16 26.01 11.21
N ALA A 108 -28.80 25.02 12.03
CA ALA A 108 -29.59 24.68 13.21
C ALA A 108 -28.74 24.09 14.36
N GLY A 109 -29.27 24.09 15.57
CA GLY A 109 -28.70 23.28 16.66
C GLY A 109 -28.76 21.78 16.31
N THR A 110 -29.95 21.31 15.93
CA THR A 110 -30.17 19.94 15.46
C THR A 110 -30.93 19.92 14.14
N ILE A 111 -30.54 19.04 13.21
CA ILE A 111 -31.33 18.72 12.02
C ILE A 111 -31.68 17.24 12.07
N GLY A 112 -32.97 16.93 12.09
CA GLY A 112 -33.50 15.57 12.00
C GLY A 112 -34.17 15.35 10.66
N VAL A 113 -33.87 14.23 10.00
CA VAL A 113 -34.43 13.88 8.69
C VAL A 113 -35.06 12.49 8.77
N GLY A 114 -36.33 12.34 8.40
CA GLY A 114 -37.06 11.07 8.57
C GLY A 114 -37.28 10.74 10.05
N THR A 115 -37.98 11.61 10.78
CA THR A 115 -38.00 11.60 12.25
C THR A 115 -39.13 10.79 12.88
N GLY A 116 -40.22 10.57 12.13
CA GLY A 116 -41.35 9.72 12.51
C GLY A 116 -41.35 8.39 11.78
N THR A 117 -41.98 7.40 12.41
CA THR A 117 -42.21 6.05 11.85
C THR A 117 -42.99 6.13 10.54
N GLY A 118 -42.42 5.62 9.44
CA GLY A 118 -43.06 5.68 8.11
C GLY A 118 -42.98 7.04 7.40
N GLY A 119 -42.41 8.07 8.04
CA GLY A 119 -42.09 9.34 7.40
C GLY A 119 -40.81 9.27 6.57
N SER A 120 -40.69 10.16 5.58
CA SER A 120 -39.54 10.28 4.69
C SER A 120 -39.06 11.71 4.60
N GLY A 121 -37.76 11.92 4.80
CA GLY A 121 -37.09 13.22 4.70
C GLY A 121 -35.93 13.20 3.72
N GLY A 122 -35.71 14.31 3.01
CA GLY A 122 -34.57 14.48 2.12
C GLY A 122 -33.90 15.84 2.23
N ILE A 123 -32.57 15.87 2.23
CA ILE A 123 -31.75 17.08 2.05
C ILE A 123 -31.01 16.97 0.72
N SER A 124 -31.01 18.05 -0.06
CA SER A 124 -30.16 18.21 -1.24
C SER A 124 -29.34 19.48 -1.10
N VAL A 125 -28.01 19.38 -1.15
CA VAL A 125 -27.07 20.51 -1.10
C VAL A 125 -26.29 20.54 -2.40
N THR A 126 -26.58 21.53 -3.25
CA THR A 126 -25.99 21.64 -4.59
C THR A 126 -25.57 23.05 -4.93
N GLY A 127 -24.67 23.20 -5.90
CA GLY A 127 -24.21 24.52 -6.34
C GLY A 127 -23.17 25.15 -5.39
N SER A 128 -22.26 25.91 -5.99
CA SER A 128 -21.12 26.48 -5.27
C SER A 128 -21.55 27.39 -4.12
N GLY A 129 -20.93 27.21 -2.94
CA GLY A 129 -21.20 28.02 -1.76
C GLY A 129 -22.43 27.61 -0.96
N SER A 130 -23.15 26.56 -1.35
CA SER A 130 -24.30 26.06 -0.62
C SER A 130 -23.90 25.31 0.64
N GLN A 131 -24.48 25.65 1.79
CA GLN A 131 -24.05 25.13 3.08
C GLN A 131 -25.22 24.71 3.96
N VAL A 132 -25.09 23.54 4.58
CA VAL A 132 -25.92 23.12 5.72
C VAL A 132 -24.99 22.88 6.90
N VAL A 133 -25.22 23.58 8.01
CA VAL A 133 -24.42 23.48 9.22
C VAL A 133 -25.31 23.15 10.41
N ALA A 134 -25.01 22.06 11.13
CA ALA A 134 -25.73 21.69 12.34
C ALA A 134 -24.79 21.47 13.53
N GLY A 135 -25.31 21.58 14.75
CA GLY A 135 -24.65 20.98 15.92
C GLY A 135 -24.73 19.45 15.84
N SER A 136 -25.95 18.94 15.67
CA SER A 136 -26.23 17.52 15.46
C SER A 136 -27.06 17.29 14.19
N LEU A 137 -26.71 16.30 13.39
CA LEU A 137 -27.46 15.87 12.22
C LEU A 137 -27.78 14.38 12.32
N VAL A 138 -29.06 14.03 12.14
CA VAL A 138 -29.55 12.65 12.12
C VAL A 138 -30.32 12.40 10.83
N LEU A 139 -29.79 11.52 9.97
CA LEU A 139 -30.49 10.99 8.81
C LEU A 139 -31.13 9.65 9.19
N GLY A 140 -32.45 9.54 9.18
CA GLY A 140 -33.17 8.32 9.54
C GLY A 140 -33.23 8.07 11.04
N ASP A 141 -33.97 8.90 11.78
CA ASP A 141 -34.18 8.69 13.23
C ASP A 141 -35.11 7.50 13.48
N ARG A 142 -36.37 7.57 13.05
CA ARG A 142 -37.35 6.46 13.11
C ARG A 142 -37.95 6.10 11.76
N GLY A 143 -37.83 6.99 10.78
CA GLY A 143 -38.28 6.80 9.39
C GLY A 143 -37.11 6.71 8.44
N THR A 144 -37.32 7.15 7.21
CA THR A 144 -36.29 7.19 6.16
C THR A 144 -35.74 8.60 6.01
N GLY A 145 -34.44 8.79 6.21
CA GLY A 145 -33.78 10.07 6.01
C GLY A 145 -32.66 9.98 4.99
N SER A 146 -32.63 10.92 4.06
CA SER A 146 -31.60 10.97 3.01
C SER A 146 -30.95 12.34 2.91
N ALA A 147 -29.68 12.36 2.52
CA ALA A 147 -28.96 13.58 2.15
C ALA A 147 -28.11 13.35 0.90
N ILE A 148 -28.15 14.30 -0.03
CA ILE A 148 -27.29 14.35 -1.21
C ILE A 148 -26.48 15.65 -1.15
N VAL A 149 -25.16 15.55 -1.28
CA VAL A 149 -24.26 16.70 -1.38
C VAL A 149 -23.48 16.57 -2.67
N SER A 150 -23.72 17.49 -3.60
CA SER A 150 -23.11 17.41 -4.93
C SER A 150 -22.62 18.75 -5.46
N GLY A 151 -21.48 18.74 -6.14
CA GLY A 151 -20.85 19.92 -6.73
C GLY A 151 -19.80 20.54 -5.81
N ALA A 152 -18.70 20.99 -6.43
CA ALA A 152 -17.60 21.64 -5.73
C ALA A 152 -18.10 22.89 -4.97
N GLY A 153 -17.74 22.96 -3.68
CA GLY A 153 -18.15 24.05 -2.79
C GLY A 153 -19.51 23.86 -2.10
N SER A 154 -20.24 22.77 -2.38
CA SER A 154 -21.39 22.33 -1.59
C SER A 154 -20.94 21.63 -0.31
N SER A 155 -21.52 21.96 0.85
CA SER A 155 -21.12 21.33 2.12
C SER A 155 -22.27 21.00 3.07
N LEU A 156 -22.18 19.85 3.74
CA LEU A 156 -23.05 19.41 4.84
C LEU A 156 -22.20 19.03 6.06
N SER A 157 -22.18 19.87 7.10
CA SER A 157 -21.32 19.68 8.26
C SER A 157 -22.10 19.63 9.56
N ALA A 158 -21.79 18.69 10.46
CA ALA A 158 -22.37 18.64 11.80
C ALA A 158 -21.36 18.13 12.84
N ALA A 159 -21.33 18.66 14.06
CA ALA A 159 -20.39 18.15 15.08
C ALA A 159 -20.69 16.69 15.45
N ASP A 160 -21.97 16.35 15.60
CA ASP A 160 -22.47 14.98 15.73
C ASP A 160 -23.22 14.57 14.46
N PHE A 161 -22.72 13.57 13.72
CA PHE A 161 -23.30 13.14 12.46
C PHE A 161 -23.73 11.68 12.55
N THR A 162 -25.02 11.39 12.38
CA THR A 162 -25.55 10.01 12.36
C THR A 162 -26.30 9.71 11.06
N VAL A 163 -25.97 8.59 10.42
CA VAL A 163 -26.63 8.03 9.24
C VAL A 163 -27.27 6.71 9.63
N GLY A 164 -28.58 6.73 9.87
CA GLY A 164 -29.37 5.62 10.41
C GLY A 164 -29.22 5.55 11.91
N GLN A 165 -30.11 6.20 12.66
CA GLN A 165 -30.11 6.12 14.12
C GLN A 165 -30.92 4.89 14.59
N SER A 166 -32.23 4.90 14.36
CA SER A 166 -33.14 3.76 14.60
C SER A 166 -34.01 3.42 13.39
N GLY A 167 -33.98 4.25 12.34
CA GLY A 167 -34.62 4.02 11.05
C GLY A 167 -33.60 3.76 9.95
N SER A 168 -33.89 4.25 8.73
CA SER A 168 -33.02 4.11 7.56
C SER A 168 -32.40 5.45 7.18
N GLY A 169 -31.07 5.54 7.19
CA GLY A 169 -30.31 6.71 6.78
C GLY A 169 -29.51 6.48 5.50
N THR A 170 -29.47 7.47 4.61
CA THR A 170 -28.57 7.45 3.45
C THR A 170 -27.91 8.80 3.24
N LEU A 171 -26.58 8.81 3.13
CA LEU A 171 -25.79 9.98 2.72
C LEU A 171 -25.12 9.67 1.38
N THR A 172 -25.26 10.54 0.39
CA THR A 172 -24.54 10.45 -0.89
C THR A 172 -23.74 11.73 -1.10
N VAL A 173 -22.44 11.59 -1.35
CA VAL A 173 -21.53 12.72 -1.58
C VAL A 173 -20.80 12.51 -2.91
N ALA A 174 -20.98 13.44 -3.84
CA ALA A 174 -20.53 13.30 -5.23
C ALA A 174 -20.03 14.61 -5.82
N ASN A 175 -19.36 14.54 -6.97
CA ASN A 175 -18.94 15.68 -7.80
C ASN A 175 -18.23 16.79 -7.00
N GLY A 176 -17.33 16.42 -6.08
CA GLY A 176 -16.58 17.35 -5.24
C GLY A 176 -17.35 18.00 -4.08
N GLY A 177 -18.58 17.55 -3.81
CA GLY A 177 -19.31 17.93 -2.59
C GLY A 177 -18.62 17.42 -1.33
N ARG A 178 -18.86 18.06 -0.18
CA ARG A 178 -18.22 17.70 1.11
C ARG A 178 -19.24 17.42 2.19
N ALA A 179 -19.11 16.33 2.94
CA ALA A 179 -19.96 16.08 4.10
C ALA A 179 -19.21 15.41 5.24
N GLY A 180 -19.56 15.73 6.48
CA GLY A 180 -19.06 14.98 7.63
C GLY A 180 -19.00 15.77 8.94
N ALA A 181 -18.29 15.20 9.91
CA ALA A 181 -18.14 15.75 11.26
C ALA A 181 -16.90 16.64 11.47
N GLY A 182 -16.06 16.73 10.44
CA GLY A 182 -14.77 17.39 10.47
C GLY A 182 -13.65 16.46 10.92
N ARG A 183 -12.40 16.92 10.75
CA ARG A 183 -11.19 16.13 11.06
C ARG A 183 -11.16 15.70 12.53
N GLY A 184 -10.86 14.41 12.78
CA GLY A 184 -10.75 13.83 14.12
C GLY A 184 -12.09 13.60 14.85
N ARG A 185 -13.23 13.74 14.15
CA ARG A 185 -14.56 13.36 14.66
C ARG A 185 -15.12 12.19 13.86
N ARG A 186 -16.15 11.55 14.41
CA ARG A 186 -16.77 10.35 13.82
C ARG A 186 -18.17 10.60 13.28
N ILE A 187 -18.50 9.88 12.21
CA ILE A 187 -19.83 9.69 11.66
C ILE A 187 -20.34 8.33 12.12
N GLU A 188 -21.49 8.32 12.77
CA GLU A 188 -22.16 7.11 13.26
C GLU A 188 -23.03 6.52 12.17
N VAL A 189 -22.84 5.25 11.80
CA VAL A 189 -23.61 4.59 10.73
C VAL A 189 -24.36 3.38 11.29
N ALA A 190 -25.68 3.34 11.09
CA ALA A 190 -26.57 2.30 11.60
C ALA A 190 -26.42 2.09 13.12
N LYS A 191 -26.73 3.14 13.88
CA LYS A 191 -26.39 3.26 15.31
C LYS A 191 -27.00 2.17 16.18
N THR A 192 -28.30 1.89 16.05
CA THR A 192 -29.00 0.90 16.88
C THR A 192 -29.34 -0.38 16.13
N SER A 193 -29.55 -1.49 16.86
CA SER A 193 -30.03 -2.75 16.29
C SER A 193 -31.31 -2.55 15.46
N GLY A 194 -31.37 -3.18 14.28
CA GLY A 194 -32.49 -3.07 13.34
C GLY A 194 -32.51 -1.79 12.48
N SER A 195 -31.62 -0.82 12.72
CA SER A 195 -31.46 0.35 11.84
C SER A 195 -30.60 0.02 10.62
N THR A 196 -30.72 0.82 9.56
CA THR A 196 -29.87 0.75 8.37
C THR A 196 -29.22 2.10 8.11
N GLY A 197 -27.95 2.09 7.71
CA GLY A 197 -27.20 3.31 7.41
C GLY A 197 -26.27 3.10 6.22
N THR A 198 -26.35 3.97 5.22
CA THR A 198 -25.50 3.87 4.02
C THR A 198 -24.82 5.20 3.73
N ILE A 199 -23.51 5.19 3.56
CA ILE A 199 -22.74 6.31 2.99
C ILE A 199 -22.29 5.90 1.58
N ASN A 200 -22.63 6.70 0.57
CA ASN A 200 -22.18 6.55 -0.81
C ASN A 200 -21.20 7.66 -1.16
N ILE A 201 -20.04 7.29 -1.68
CA ILE A 201 -19.06 8.19 -2.28
C ILE A 201 -19.14 8.02 -3.79
N GLY A 202 -19.52 9.08 -4.48
CA GLY A 202 -20.01 9.02 -5.86
C GLY A 202 -21.48 8.62 -5.87
N SER A 203 -21.79 7.48 -6.48
CA SER A 203 -23.15 6.97 -6.66
C SER A 203 -23.52 5.86 -5.67
N ALA A 204 -24.81 5.52 -5.57
CA ALA A 204 -25.24 4.33 -4.82
C ALA A 204 -24.84 3.04 -5.53
N ALA A 205 -24.79 1.91 -4.80
CA ALA A 205 -24.56 0.59 -5.39
C ALA A 205 -25.60 0.26 -6.48
N GLY A 206 -25.15 -0.35 -7.58
CA GLY A 206 -25.99 -0.69 -8.73
C GLY A 206 -26.36 0.48 -9.66
N GLN A 207 -25.94 1.71 -9.33
CA GLN A 207 -26.08 2.88 -10.20
C GLN A 207 -24.78 3.16 -10.96
N THR A 208 -24.86 3.90 -12.07
CA THR A 208 -23.67 4.39 -12.79
C THR A 208 -22.82 5.27 -11.88
N ALA A 209 -21.52 5.00 -11.83
CA ALA A 209 -20.56 5.77 -11.05
C ALA A 209 -20.57 7.26 -11.42
N THR A 210 -20.31 8.12 -10.44
CA THR A 210 -20.13 9.58 -10.63
C THR A 210 -18.85 10.04 -9.93
N ALA A 211 -18.35 11.24 -10.22
CA ALA A 211 -17.14 11.73 -9.56
C ALA A 211 -17.31 11.74 -8.04
N ALA A 212 -16.24 11.43 -7.31
CA ALA A 212 -16.34 11.31 -5.86
C ALA A 212 -16.66 12.65 -5.19
N GLY A 213 -17.29 12.57 -4.02
CA GLY A 213 -17.29 13.66 -3.04
C GLY A 213 -16.36 13.33 -1.88
N THR A 214 -16.18 14.25 -0.95
CA THR A 214 -15.32 14.06 0.22
C THR A 214 -16.13 13.81 1.48
N ILE A 215 -15.76 12.75 2.21
CA ILE A 215 -16.22 12.52 3.58
C ILE A 215 -15.17 13.07 4.56
N GLU A 216 -15.62 13.86 5.53
CA GLU A 216 -14.75 14.46 6.56
C GLU A 216 -15.04 13.84 7.94
N GLY A 217 -14.18 12.93 8.38
CA GLY A 217 -14.26 12.26 9.67
C GLY A 217 -14.15 10.75 9.55
N ASP A 218 -14.01 10.09 10.70
CA ASP A 218 -13.95 8.63 10.82
C ASP A 218 -15.34 8.03 10.67
N VAL A 219 -15.45 6.84 10.09
CA VAL A 219 -16.71 6.11 9.95
C VAL A 219 -16.78 5.01 10.99
N ARG A 220 -17.81 5.05 11.84
CA ARG A 220 -18.05 4.01 12.84
C ARG A 220 -19.38 3.33 12.59
N PHE A 221 -19.33 2.03 12.33
CA PHE A 221 -20.53 1.19 12.27
C PHE A 221 -21.04 0.88 13.68
N GLY A 222 -22.36 1.06 13.87
CA GLY A 222 -23.09 0.75 15.09
C GLY A 222 -23.57 -0.69 15.15
N ALA A 223 -24.68 -0.93 15.87
CA ALA A 223 -25.27 -2.24 16.04
C ALA A 223 -26.26 -2.64 14.92
N GLY A 224 -26.59 -1.71 14.02
CA GLY A 224 -27.45 -1.95 12.86
C GLY A 224 -26.68 -2.40 11.61
N ALA A 225 -27.38 -2.46 10.48
CA ALA A 225 -26.77 -2.80 9.19
C ALA A 225 -26.19 -1.54 8.52
N GLY A 226 -24.89 -1.33 8.70
CA GLY A 226 -24.15 -0.20 8.14
C GLY A 226 -23.37 -0.56 6.88
N ALA A 227 -23.36 0.35 5.90
CA ALA A 227 -22.62 0.21 4.64
C ALA A 227 -21.86 1.49 4.26
N LEU A 228 -20.64 1.34 3.75
CA LEU A 228 -19.85 2.37 3.08
C LEU A 228 -19.57 1.92 1.64
N VAL A 229 -20.02 2.70 0.67
CA VAL A 229 -19.96 2.37 -0.76
C VAL A 229 -19.09 3.36 -1.50
N PHE A 230 -18.05 2.85 -2.16
CA PHE A 230 -17.24 3.58 -3.13
C PHE A 230 -17.71 3.17 -4.53
N ASN A 231 -18.45 4.05 -5.18
CA ASN A 231 -18.90 3.86 -6.57
C ASN A 231 -18.68 5.17 -7.32
N HIS A 232 -17.41 5.44 -7.61
CA HIS A 232 -16.98 6.69 -8.19
C HIS A 232 -16.10 6.51 -9.44
N THR A 233 -15.96 7.57 -10.24
CA THR A 233 -15.17 7.54 -11.49
C THR A 233 -13.69 7.86 -11.31
N ASP A 234 -13.30 8.34 -10.13
CA ASP A 234 -11.95 8.88 -9.88
C ASP A 234 -10.88 7.77 -9.92
N GLY A 235 -9.69 8.12 -10.44
CA GLY A 235 -8.55 7.21 -10.62
C GLY A 235 -7.55 7.17 -9.46
N ASP A 236 -7.72 8.02 -8.45
CA ASP A 236 -6.79 8.21 -7.34
C ASP A 236 -7.49 8.76 -6.08
N TYR A 237 -8.76 8.39 -5.85
CA TYR A 237 -9.54 8.93 -4.73
C TYR A 237 -8.97 8.48 -3.38
N SER A 238 -8.43 9.44 -2.61
CA SER A 238 -7.90 9.17 -1.27
C SER A 238 -8.96 9.32 -0.18
N PHE A 239 -9.11 8.29 0.65
CA PHE A 239 -9.97 8.27 1.82
C PHE A 239 -9.12 8.17 3.10
N ALA A 240 -9.14 9.25 3.88
CA ALA A 240 -8.30 9.42 5.07
C ALA A 240 -9.02 9.16 6.41
N GLY A 241 -10.33 8.87 6.40
CA GLY A 241 -11.06 8.55 7.62
C GLY A 241 -10.76 7.12 8.10
N ALA A 242 -10.57 6.93 9.40
CA ALA A 242 -10.51 5.58 9.97
C ALA A 242 -11.90 4.92 9.93
N ILE A 243 -11.93 3.61 9.71
CA ILE A 243 -13.18 2.82 9.67
C ILE A 243 -13.17 1.81 10.81
N SER A 244 -14.30 1.67 11.51
CA SER A 244 -14.42 0.75 12.65
C SER A 244 -15.82 0.15 12.82
N GLY A 245 -15.91 -0.95 13.58
CA GLY A 245 -17.16 -1.66 13.85
C GLY A 245 -17.50 -2.75 12.82
N ALA A 246 -18.69 -3.33 12.96
CA ALA A 246 -19.18 -4.41 12.10
C ALA A 246 -20.15 -3.85 11.04
N GLY A 247 -19.64 -3.58 9.84
CA GLY A 247 -20.42 -3.12 8.70
C GLY A 247 -19.90 -3.69 7.39
N THR A 248 -20.38 -3.19 6.26
CA THR A 248 -19.86 -3.56 4.94
C THR A 248 -19.15 -2.39 4.27
N ILE A 249 -18.04 -2.69 3.60
CA ILE A 249 -17.38 -1.79 2.67
C ILE A 249 -17.53 -2.40 1.28
N SER A 250 -18.00 -1.62 0.31
CA SER A 250 -18.13 -2.06 -1.08
C SER A 250 -17.39 -1.11 -2.00
N VAL A 251 -16.36 -1.60 -2.68
CA VAL A 251 -15.60 -0.88 -3.71
C VAL A 251 -16.06 -1.40 -5.06
N LEU A 252 -16.73 -0.55 -5.84
CA LEU A 252 -17.53 -0.96 -7.00
C LEU A 252 -17.09 -0.29 -8.31
N SER A 253 -16.39 0.84 -8.24
CA SER A 253 -15.85 1.54 -9.39
C SER A 253 -14.73 2.51 -8.98
N GLY A 254 -13.88 2.86 -9.94
CA GLY A 254 -12.74 3.75 -9.72
C GLY A 254 -11.59 3.09 -8.95
N THR A 255 -10.62 3.91 -8.56
CA THR A 255 -9.52 3.51 -7.68
C THR A 255 -9.64 4.24 -6.36
N THR A 256 -9.83 3.51 -5.26
CA THR A 256 -9.90 4.03 -3.90
C THR A 256 -8.58 3.75 -3.18
N ILE A 257 -7.96 4.79 -2.62
CA ILE A 257 -6.73 4.73 -1.84
C ILE A 257 -7.08 4.93 -0.36
N LEU A 258 -6.84 3.93 0.47
CA LEU A 258 -6.97 4.05 1.93
C LEU A 258 -5.63 4.45 2.53
N THR A 259 -5.65 5.39 3.47
CA THR A 259 -4.43 5.90 4.14
C THR A 259 -4.48 5.80 5.67
N ALA A 260 -5.63 5.45 6.25
CA ALA A 260 -5.84 5.43 7.69
C ALA A 260 -5.71 4.03 8.30
N ASP A 261 -5.47 3.97 9.61
CA ASP A 261 -5.55 2.73 10.38
C ASP A 261 -7.03 2.39 10.69
N SER A 262 -7.57 1.42 9.97
CA SER A 262 -8.91 0.84 10.15
C SER A 262 -8.83 -0.59 10.70
N SER A 263 -7.82 -0.90 11.52
CA SER A 263 -7.70 -2.21 12.21
C SER A 263 -8.88 -2.51 13.14
N GLY A 264 -9.60 -1.49 13.61
CA GLY A 264 -10.84 -1.62 14.39
C GLY A 264 -12.08 -2.00 13.57
N PHE A 265 -11.98 -2.12 12.24
CA PHE A 265 -13.05 -2.66 11.40
C PHE A 265 -13.09 -4.19 11.52
N SER A 266 -14.27 -4.76 11.74
CA SER A 266 -14.46 -6.21 11.91
C SER A 266 -15.49 -6.80 10.96
N GLY A 267 -15.92 -6.02 9.97
CA GLY A 267 -16.91 -6.42 8.99
C GLY A 267 -16.31 -7.06 7.75
N THR A 268 -16.95 -6.85 6.60
CA THR A 268 -16.48 -7.37 5.31
C THR A 268 -16.24 -6.23 4.33
N THR A 269 -15.09 -6.27 3.66
CA THR A 269 -14.77 -5.44 2.50
C THR A 269 -14.90 -6.27 1.24
N THR A 270 -15.69 -5.82 0.27
CA THR A 270 -15.83 -6.45 -1.04
C THR A 270 -15.31 -5.51 -2.12
N VAL A 271 -14.45 -6.01 -3.00
CA VAL A 271 -13.91 -5.27 -4.15
C VAL A 271 -14.34 -5.96 -5.44
N THR A 272 -15.08 -5.24 -6.28
CA THR A 272 -15.63 -5.76 -7.55
C THR A 272 -15.45 -4.70 -8.63
N SER A 273 -15.00 -5.10 -9.83
CA SER A 273 -14.83 -4.21 -11.00
C SER A 273 -14.10 -2.88 -10.72
N SER A 274 -13.17 -2.87 -9.77
CA SER A 274 -12.54 -1.67 -9.21
C SER A 274 -11.19 -1.98 -8.58
N THR A 275 -10.48 -0.94 -8.15
CA THR A 275 -9.18 -1.08 -7.48
C THR A 275 -9.22 -0.46 -6.09
N LEU A 276 -8.79 -1.24 -5.09
CA LEU A 276 -8.51 -0.77 -3.74
C LEU A 276 -7.00 -0.78 -3.53
N VAL A 277 -6.43 0.37 -3.16
CA VAL A 277 -4.99 0.51 -2.87
C VAL A 277 -4.82 0.88 -1.40
N LEU A 278 -3.96 0.16 -0.70
CA LEU A 278 -3.51 0.54 0.63
C LEU A 278 -2.24 1.39 0.51
N SER A 279 -2.23 2.56 1.11
CA SER A 279 -1.02 3.40 1.20
C SER A 279 -0.57 3.45 2.65
N GLY A 280 0.01 2.32 3.12
CA GLY A 280 0.37 2.10 4.52
C GLY A 280 -0.85 1.91 5.45
N ALA A 281 -2.06 1.82 4.90
CA ALA A 281 -3.28 1.66 5.66
C ALA A 281 -3.40 0.27 6.29
N LYS A 282 -4.27 0.16 7.30
CA LYS A 282 -4.69 -1.13 7.85
C LYS A 282 -6.18 -1.28 7.69
N VAL A 283 -6.64 -2.44 7.24
CA VAL A 283 -8.06 -2.77 7.09
C VAL A 283 -8.30 -4.07 7.83
N GLY A 284 -9.02 -4.01 8.95
CA GLY A 284 -9.46 -5.22 9.63
C GLY A 284 -10.58 -5.96 8.88
N GLY A 285 -11.20 -6.95 9.53
CA GLY A 285 -12.31 -7.70 8.95
C GLY A 285 -11.91 -8.58 7.76
N ALA A 286 -12.90 -9.24 7.15
CA ALA A 286 -12.66 -10.09 5.98
C ALA A 286 -12.60 -9.27 4.70
N VAL A 287 -11.78 -9.70 3.73
CA VAL A 287 -11.71 -9.10 2.39
C VAL A 287 -12.09 -10.14 1.34
N ALA A 288 -13.04 -9.78 0.47
CA ALA A 288 -13.42 -10.56 -0.70
C ALA A 288 -13.06 -9.77 -1.96
N ILE A 289 -12.23 -10.36 -2.81
CA ILE A 289 -11.84 -9.80 -4.11
C ILE A 289 -12.57 -10.57 -5.19
N ASP A 290 -13.62 -9.97 -5.73
CA ASP A 290 -14.51 -10.59 -6.69
C ASP A 290 -14.14 -10.20 -8.13
N ALA A 291 -14.96 -10.62 -9.10
CA ALA A 291 -14.71 -10.41 -10.52
C ALA A 291 -14.35 -8.96 -10.87
N GLY A 292 -13.20 -8.77 -11.54
CA GLY A 292 -12.68 -7.47 -11.95
C GLY A 292 -12.17 -6.60 -10.79
N GLY A 293 -12.23 -7.08 -9.54
CA GLY A 293 -11.68 -6.43 -8.37
C GLY A 293 -10.16 -6.62 -8.28
N THR A 294 -9.45 -5.58 -7.87
CA THR A 294 -8.02 -5.64 -7.56
C THR A 294 -7.75 -5.01 -6.19
N VAL A 295 -7.04 -5.73 -5.31
CA VAL A 295 -6.46 -5.14 -4.10
C VAL A 295 -4.95 -5.08 -4.29
N GLY A 296 -4.37 -3.90 -4.07
CA GLY A 296 -2.93 -3.68 -4.08
C GLY A 296 -2.50 -2.68 -3.02
N GLY A 297 -1.30 -2.15 -3.14
CA GLY A 297 -0.72 -1.29 -2.13
C GLY A 297 0.22 -2.01 -1.16
N GLU A 298 0.51 -1.31 -0.06
CA GLU A 298 1.24 -1.78 1.12
C GLU A 298 0.45 -1.47 2.39
N GLY A 299 0.65 -2.25 3.45
CA GLY A 299 -0.13 -2.15 4.68
C GLY A 299 -0.64 -3.52 5.15
N SER A 300 -1.81 -3.57 5.78
CA SER A 300 -2.40 -4.85 6.20
C SER A 300 -3.90 -4.97 5.91
N ILE A 301 -4.34 -6.15 5.50
CA ILE A 301 -5.75 -6.56 5.36
C ILE A 301 -6.03 -7.77 6.27
N GLY A 302 -7.29 -8.05 6.62
CA GLY A 302 -7.63 -9.29 7.34
C GLY A 302 -7.76 -10.49 6.40
N THR A 303 -8.34 -11.60 6.90
CA THR A 303 -8.56 -12.84 6.12
C THR A 303 -9.14 -12.54 4.75
N THR A 304 -8.49 -13.05 3.71
CA THR A 304 -8.75 -12.66 2.32
C THR A 304 -9.14 -13.84 1.45
N ALA A 305 -10.21 -13.68 0.67
CA ALA A 305 -10.61 -14.60 -0.37
C ALA A 305 -10.48 -13.93 -1.75
N VAL A 306 -9.75 -14.57 -2.66
CA VAL A 306 -9.64 -14.16 -4.05
C VAL A 306 -10.56 -15.05 -4.89
N GLY A 307 -11.70 -14.47 -5.27
CA GLY A 307 -12.73 -15.09 -6.09
C GLY A 307 -12.36 -15.11 -7.57
N SER A 308 -13.21 -15.75 -8.38
CA SER A 308 -13.02 -15.84 -9.83
C SER A 308 -12.96 -14.44 -10.47
N GLY A 309 -11.87 -14.17 -11.21
CA GLY A 309 -11.61 -12.88 -11.83
C GLY A 309 -11.14 -11.77 -10.88
N GLY A 310 -10.98 -12.06 -9.59
CA GLY A 310 -10.37 -11.18 -8.60
C GLY A 310 -8.85 -11.28 -8.59
N THR A 311 -8.16 -10.20 -8.22
CA THR A 311 -6.70 -10.13 -8.16
C THR A 311 -6.20 -9.52 -6.85
N LEU A 312 -5.29 -10.21 -6.16
CA LEU A 312 -4.46 -9.63 -5.10
C LEU A 312 -3.08 -9.35 -5.68
N SER A 313 -2.68 -8.07 -5.74
CA SER A 313 -1.39 -7.66 -6.30
C SER A 313 -0.77 -6.58 -5.43
N PRO A 314 0.00 -6.96 -4.39
CA PRO A 314 0.77 -6.01 -3.58
C PRO A 314 1.59 -5.06 -4.45
N SER A 315 1.58 -3.78 -4.11
CA SER A 315 2.31 -2.74 -4.85
C SER A 315 2.74 -1.64 -3.88
N GLY A 316 4.03 -1.42 -3.68
CA GLY A 316 4.46 -0.51 -2.62
C GLY A 316 5.97 -0.40 -2.53
N ARG A 317 6.48 -0.13 -1.33
CA ARG A 317 7.91 -0.17 -1.02
C ARG A 317 8.24 -1.13 0.13
N THR A 318 7.21 -1.65 0.80
CA THR A 318 7.34 -2.49 2.00
C THR A 318 6.66 -3.84 1.80
N SER A 319 5.52 -4.07 2.45
CA SER A 319 4.76 -5.31 2.35
C SER A 319 3.27 -5.08 2.40
N LEU A 320 2.51 -6.03 1.86
CA LEU A 320 1.09 -6.20 2.16
C LEU A 320 0.91 -7.46 3.00
N SER A 321 0.49 -7.28 4.25
CA SER A 321 0.22 -8.38 5.18
C SER A 321 -1.26 -8.77 5.17
N VAL A 322 -1.54 -10.06 5.01
CA VAL A 322 -2.85 -10.67 5.28
C VAL A 322 -2.83 -11.18 6.71
N ASN A 323 -3.49 -10.47 7.62
CA ASN A 323 -3.63 -10.82 9.04
C ASN A 323 -4.69 -11.93 9.21
N GLY A 324 -4.39 -13.11 8.69
CA GLY A 324 -5.26 -14.26 8.64
C GLY A 324 -4.97 -15.13 7.43
N SER A 325 -5.88 -16.04 7.08
CA SER A 325 -5.70 -16.92 5.92
C SER A 325 -5.95 -16.18 4.60
N LEU A 326 -5.23 -16.60 3.56
CA LEU A 326 -5.42 -16.18 2.17
C LEU A 326 -5.85 -17.40 1.34
N THR A 327 -7.01 -17.34 0.71
CA THR A 327 -7.50 -18.40 -0.18
C THR A 327 -7.75 -17.86 -1.58
N ALA A 328 -7.07 -18.42 -2.59
CA ALA A 328 -7.37 -18.19 -3.99
C ALA A 328 -8.21 -19.35 -4.55
N THR A 329 -9.42 -19.04 -5.02
CA THR A 329 -10.33 -20.02 -5.62
C THR A 329 -10.15 -20.09 -7.14
N ALA A 330 -10.88 -20.97 -7.83
CA ALA A 330 -10.80 -21.11 -9.28
C ALA A 330 -11.02 -19.77 -10.02
N GLY A 331 -10.03 -19.37 -10.82
CA GLY A 331 -9.99 -18.09 -11.55
C GLY A 331 -9.54 -16.89 -10.73
N GLY A 332 -9.30 -17.03 -9.43
CA GLY A 332 -8.70 -15.99 -8.59
C GLY A 332 -7.18 -15.94 -8.79
N THR A 333 -6.61 -14.73 -8.75
CA THR A 333 -5.19 -14.51 -9.06
C THR A 333 -4.46 -13.86 -7.88
N VAL A 334 -3.36 -14.49 -7.44
CA VAL A 334 -2.39 -13.91 -6.49
C VAL A 334 -1.13 -13.55 -7.28
N LYS A 335 -0.74 -12.27 -7.23
CA LYS A 335 0.37 -11.72 -8.01
C LYS A 335 1.35 -10.98 -7.10
N PRO A 336 2.29 -11.68 -6.45
CA PRO A 336 3.37 -11.04 -5.70
C PRO A 336 4.21 -10.12 -6.62
N SER A 337 4.74 -9.04 -6.04
CA SER A 337 5.61 -8.09 -6.74
C SER A 337 6.96 -7.95 -6.05
N ASP A 338 7.91 -7.38 -6.77
CA ASP A 338 9.21 -6.91 -6.27
C ASP A 338 9.09 -5.60 -5.45
N ALA A 339 8.03 -4.85 -5.70
CA ALA A 339 7.76 -3.58 -5.05
C ALA A 339 7.27 -3.76 -3.60
N ALA A 340 6.45 -4.78 -3.34
CA ALA A 340 6.01 -5.10 -1.99
C ALA A 340 5.87 -6.60 -1.76
N ALA A 341 6.50 -7.10 -0.68
CA ALA A 341 6.39 -8.50 -0.28
C ALA A 341 4.95 -8.84 0.14
N LEU A 342 4.48 -10.05 -0.20
CA LEU A 342 3.22 -10.59 0.31
C LEU A 342 3.51 -11.41 1.57
N VAL A 343 2.92 -11.04 2.71
CA VAL A 343 3.02 -11.78 3.97
C VAL A 343 1.63 -12.32 4.33
N VAL A 344 1.52 -13.61 4.64
CA VAL A 344 0.27 -14.25 5.07
C VAL A 344 0.44 -14.78 6.49
N ASP A 345 -0.19 -14.13 7.46
CA ASP A 345 -0.17 -14.50 8.89
C ASP A 345 -1.24 -15.55 9.22
N GLY A 346 -1.28 -16.59 8.41
CA GLY A 346 -2.26 -17.67 8.47
C GLY A 346 -1.98 -18.73 7.42
N THR A 347 -3.00 -19.46 7.00
CA THR A 347 -2.88 -20.46 5.92
C THR A 347 -2.95 -19.79 4.56
N LEU A 348 -2.02 -20.10 3.66
CA LEU A 348 -2.17 -19.83 2.23
C LEU A 348 -2.74 -21.07 1.53
N THR A 349 -3.90 -20.92 0.89
CA THR A 349 -4.54 -21.97 0.08
C THR A 349 -4.65 -21.54 -1.37
N LEU A 350 -4.03 -22.31 -2.28
CA LEU A 350 -4.16 -22.15 -3.73
C LEU A 350 -4.96 -23.33 -4.28
N GLU A 351 -6.24 -23.09 -4.59
CA GLU A 351 -7.14 -24.14 -5.09
C GLU A 351 -6.91 -24.46 -6.56
N ALA A 352 -7.38 -25.63 -7.01
CA ALA A 352 -7.36 -26.00 -8.41
C ALA A 352 -8.00 -24.92 -9.30
N GLY A 353 -7.28 -24.51 -10.34
CA GLY A 353 -7.72 -23.45 -11.27
C GLY A 353 -7.53 -22.02 -10.77
N SER A 354 -6.98 -21.80 -9.57
CA SER A 354 -6.44 -20.49 -9.18
C SER A 354 -5.14 -20.20 -9.92
N ASN A 355 -4.75 -18.93 -9.98
CA ASN A 355 -3.50 -18.46 -10.59
C ASN A 355 -2.57 -17.86 -9.52
N TYR A 356 -1.30 -18.20 -9.62
CA TYR A 356 -0.21 -17.57 -8.89
C TYR A 356 0.79 -17.04 -9.93
N ASP A 357 0.81 -15.72 -10.10
CA ASP A 357 1.58 -15.06 -11.16
C ASP A 357 2.91 -14.55 -10.60
N TYR A 358 4.01 -15.20 -10.96
CA TYR A 358 5.36 -14.90 -10.47
C TYR A 358 6.26 -14.42 -11.60
N ARG A 359 7.04 -13.36 -11.35
CA ARG A 359 8.02 -12.86 -12.32
C ARG A 359 9.42 -13.34 -11.98
N LEU A 360 10.02 -14.10 -12.89
CA LEU A 360 11.41 -14.52 -12.83
C LEU A 360 12.34 -13.37 -13.21
N ARG A 361 13.49 -13.31 -12.53
CA ARG A 361 14.61 -12.45 -12.88
C ARG A 361 15.21 -12.86 -14.23
N GLY A 362 15.72 -11.89 -14.98
CA GLY A 362 16.59 -12.11 -16.14
C GLY A 362 18.02 -11.66 -15.88
N TYR A 363 18.99 -12.25 -16.58
CA TYR A 363 20.38 -11.79 -16.50
C TYR A 363 20.53 -10.37 -17.08
N GLY A 364 21.24 -9.50 -16.36
CA GLY A 364 21.44 -8.09 -16.75
C GLY A 364 20.17 -7.23 -16.74
N ALA A 365 19.04 -7.76 -16.26
CA ALA A 365 17.81 -7.00 -16.13
C ALA A 365 17.89 -6.06 -14.93
N SER A 366 17.43 -4.82 -15.12
CA SER A 366 17.30 -3.84 -14.05
C SER A 366 16.08 -4.04 -13.16
N SER A 367 15.27 -5.07 -13.44
CA SER A 367 14.02 -5.32 -12.73
C SER A 367 14.20 -6.58 -11.85
N PRO A 368 14.06 -6.48 -10.53
CA PRO A 368 14.20 -7.61 -9.59
C PRO A 368 13.22 -8.73 -9.90
N ASP A 369 13.37 -9.95 -9.41
CA ASP A 369 12.28 -10.95 -9.41
C ASP A 369 11.13 -10.54 -8.48
N SER A 370 9.92 -11.09 -8.69
CA SER A 370 8.84 -10.99 -7.69
C SER A 370 9.38 -11.42 -6.33
N ALA A 371 9.08 -10.69 -5.26
CA ALA A 371 9.50 -11.08 -3.92
C ALA A 371 8.88 -12.43 -3.53
N THR A 372 9.58 -13.17 -2.67
CA THR A 372 9.06 -14.41 -2.07
C THR A 372 7.78 -14.12 -1.28
N THR A 373 6.71 -14.89 -1.50
CA THR A 373 5.54 -14.82 -0.60
C THR A 373 5.87 -15.54 0.70
N GLN A 374 5.78 -14.82 1.82
CA GLN A 374 6.01 -15.38 3.16
C GLN A 374 4.69 -15.86 3.77
N VAL A 375 4.63 -17.11 4.21
CA VAL A 375 3.46 -17.69 4.87
C VAL A 375 3.83 -18.09 6.30
N ASN A 376 3.38 -17.32 7.28
CA ASN A 376 3.60 -17.59 8.70
C ASN A 376 2.58 -18.61 9.24
N GLY A 377 2.40 -19.72 8.50
CA GLY A 377 1.41 -20.76 8.76
C GLY A 377 1.49 -21.92 7.77
N ASP A 378 0.40 -22.68 7.66
CA ASP A 378 0.31 -23.81 6.72
C ASP A 378 0.22 -23.35 5.25
N LEU A 379 0.74 -24.18 4.36
CA LEU A 379 0.65 -23.99 2.91
C LEU A 379 -0.15 -25.15 2.29
N VAL A 380 -1.22 -24.82 1.58
CA VAL A 380 -2.11 -25.80 0.93
C VAL A 380 -2.11 -25.55 -0.58
N LEU A 381 -1.51 -26.47 -1.34
CA LEU A 381 -1.37 -26.37 -2.79
C LEU A 381 -2.24 -27.44 -3.46
N ASN A 382 -3.48 -27.12 -3.80
CA ASN A 382 -4.44 -28.07 -4.38
C ASN A 382 -4.46 -28.02 -5.92
N GLY A 383 -3.30 -27.83 -6.57
CA GLY A 383 -3.21 -27.75 -8.03
C GLY A 383 -3.48 -26.35 -8.59
N GLY A 384 -3.18 -25.30 -7.82
CA GLY A 384 -3.10 -23.93 -8.33
C GLY A 384 -2.05 -23.81 -9.45
N THR A 385 -2.29 -22.91 -10.40
CA THR A 385 -1.44 -22.72 -11.58
C THR A 385 -0.39 -21.65 -11.30
N LEU A 386 0.89 -22.02 -11.35
CA LEU A 386 2.02 -21.11 -11.30
C LEU A 386 2.32 -20.58 -12.71
N ASN A 387 1.95 -19.33 -12.97
CA ASN A 387 2.28 -18.65 -14.22
C ASN A 387 3.59 -17.89 -14.05
N LEU A 388 4.53 -18.14 -14.94
CA LEU A 388 5.87 -17.55 -14.92
C LEU A 388 5.98 -16.50 -16.03
N ALA A 389 6.30 -15.27 -15.63
CA ALA A 389 6.69 -14.19 -16.52
C ALA A 389 8.20 -13.92 -16.39
N GLY A 390 8.83 -13.30 -17.38
CA GLY A 390 10.26 -13.02 -17.33
C GLY A 390 10.82 -12.51 -18.65
N SER A 391 12.13 -12.28 -18.68
CA SER A 391 12.85 -11.92 -19.91
C SER A 391 13.02 -13.11 -20.86
N SER A 392 13.58 -12.87 -22.04
CA SER A 392 13.95 -13.94 -22.98
C SER A 392 15.08 -14.86 -22.49
N GLN A 393 15.83 -14.43 -21.47
CA GLN A 393 16.89 -15.18 -20.80
C GLN A 393 16.65 -15.14 -19.28
N PRO A 394 15.73 -15.98 -18.74
CA PRO A 394 15.53 -16.08 -17.31
C PRO A 394 16.82 -16.54 -16.63
N ALA A 395 17.03 -16.07 -15.40
CA ALA A 395 18.18 -16.49 -14.61
C ALA A 395 18.02 -17.99 -14.25
N ILE A 396 19.12 -18.75 -14.36
CA ILE A 396 19.09 -20.20 -14.16
C ILE A 396 19.14 -20.54 -12.67
N GLY A 397 18.91 -21.81 -12.34
CA GLY A 397 18.93 -22.32 -10.97
C GLY A 397 17.57 -22.21 -10.28
N TYR A 398 17.58 -22.22 -8.96
CA TYR A 398 16.38 -22.18 -8.12
C TYR A 398 15.83 -20.76 -7.95
N HIS A 399 14.51 -20.60 -7.90
CA HIS A 399 13.83 -19.35 -7.58
C HIS A 399 12.83 -19.62 -6.47
N ARG A 400 13.00 -18.98 -5.31
CA ARG A 400 12.09 -19.19 -4.17
C ARG A 400 10.81 -18.41 -4.42
N VAL A 401 9.69 -19.11 -4.55
CA VAL A 401 8.39 -18.47 -4.83
C VAL A 401 7.55 -18.29 -3.58
N ILE A 402 7.63 -19.24 -2.64
CA ILE A 402 6.90 -19.22 -1.36
C ILE A 402 7.82 -19.77 -0.26
N SER A 403 7.87 -19.10 0.89
CA SER A 403 8.42 -19.63 2.14
C SER A 403 7.28 -19.82 3.15
N PHE A 404 7.37 -20.87 3.98
CA PHE A 404 6.32 -21.18 4.96
C PHE A 404 6.87 -21.81 6.25
N THR A 405 6.22 -21.53 7.37
CA THR A 405 6.63 -22.03 8.70
C THR A 405 5.82 -23.25 9.17
N GLY A 406 4.65 -23.50 8.57
CA GLY A 406 3.76 -24.61 8.90
C GLY A 406 4.00 -25.86 8.06
N THR A 407 2.93 -26.60 7.79
CA THR A 407 2.95 -27.83 6.98
C THR A 407 2.58 -27.56 5.53
N LEU A 408 3.21 -28.30 4.61
CA LEU A 408 2.81 -28.33 3.20
C LEU A 408 1.86 -29.51 2.96
N THR A 409 0.70 -29.24 2.36
CA THR A 409 -0.28 -30.26 1.94
C THR A 409 -0.81 -29.99 0.54
N GLY A 410 -1.54 -30.96 -0.02
CA GLY A 410 -2.18 -30.87 -1.34
C GLY A 410 -1.41 -31.60 -2.45
N SER A 411 -1.80 -31.34 -3.70
CA SER A 411 -1.23 -31.95 -4.91
C SER A 411 -0.05 -31.17 -5.52
N GLY A 412 0.35 -30.05 -4.92
CA GLY A 412 1.42 -29.18 -5.42
C GLY A 412 0.93 -28.12 -6.42
N LEU A 413 1.87 -27.36 -6.98
CA LEU A 413 1.63 -26.39 -8.06
C LEU A 413 1.70 -27.04 -9.43
N VAL A 414 0.90 -26.53 -10.37
CA VAL A 414 0.99 -26.87 -11.79
C VAL A 414 1.68 -25.73 -12.52
N ILE A 415 2.71 -26.00 -13.31
CA ILE A 415 3.33 -24.95 -14.14
C ILE A 415 2.38 -24.60 -15.29
N GLY A 416 2.02 -23.31 -15.37
CA GLY A 416 1.14 -22.75 -16.38
C GLY A 416 1.93 -22.04 -17.49
N ALA A 417 1.63 -20.75 -17.68
CA ALA A 417 2.35 -19.92 -18.64
C ALA A 417 3.86 -19.84 -18.30
N MET A 418 4.70 -19.75 -19.32
CA MET A 418 6.16 -19.64 -19.19
C MET A 418 6.67 -18.45 -20.02
N PRO A 419 7.83 -17.86 -19.67
CA PRO A 419 8.44 -16.81 -20.46
C PRO A 419 8.71 -17.26 -21.91
N SER A 420 8.48 -16.36 -22.86
CA SER A 420 8.94 -16.56 -24.24
C SER A 420 10.47 -16.43 -24.29
N THR A 421 11.16 -17.53 -24.55
CA THR A 421 12.63 -17.59 -24.49
C THR A 421 13.23 -17.70 -25.90
N GLY A 422 14.46 -17.20 -26.03
CA GLY A 422 15.23 -17.28 -27.27
C GLY A 422 16.66 -16.78 -27.03
N PRO A 423 17.68 -17.38 -27.66
CA PRO A 423 17.61 -18.46 -28.66
C PRO A 423 17.46 -19.89 -28.10
N PHE A 424 17.44 -20.10 -26.78
CA PHE A 424 17.34 -21.42 -26.13
C PHE A 424 16.02 -21.61 -25.41
N ALA A 425 15.56 -22.86 -25.35
CA ALA A 425 14.43 -23.27 -24.53
C ALA A 425 14.90 -23.58 -23.11
N TYR A 426 14.00 -23.36 -22.15
CA TYR A 426 14.21 -23.63 -20.73
C TYR A 426 13.17 -24.61 -20.22
N SER A 427 13.57 -25.43 -19.26
CA SER A 427 12.66 -26.26 -18.47
C SER A 427 12.40 -25.61 -17.11
N TYR A 428 11.17 -25.74 -16.62
CA TYR A 428 10.70 -25.19 -15.36
C TYR A 428 10.06 -26.31 -14.55
N ALA A 429 10.56 -26.54 -13.34
CA ALA A 429 10.03 -27.56 -12.45
C ALA A 429 9.77 -26.97 -11.06
N ALA A 430 8.55 -27.15 -10.54
CA ALA A 430 8.26 -26.86 -9.14
C ALA A 430 9.00 -27.87 -8.25
N ASP A 431 9.63 -27.37 -7.20
CA ASP A 431 10.43 -28.16 -6.27
C ASP A 431 10.00 -27.82 -4.83
N THR A 432 9.57 -28.85 -4.11
CA THR A 432 9.14 -28.78 -2.70
C THR A 432 9.98 -29.70 -1.82
N SER A 433 11.20 -30.04 -2.26
CA SER A 433 12.07 -30.98 -1.58
C SER A 433 12.80 -30.37 -0.38
N GLN A 434 12.89 -29.04 -0.30
CA GLN A 434 13.39 -28.33 0.86
C GLN A 434 12.25 -28.05 1.83
N ALA A 435 12.53 -28.24 3.12
CA ALA A 435 11.56 -27.97 4.17
C ALA A 435 11.25 -26.47 4.24
N GLY A 436 9.97 -26.12 4.34
CA GLY A 436 9.52 -24.74 4.52
C GLY A 436 9.58 -23.88 3.26
N THR A 437 9.85 -24.44 2.07
CA THR A 437 9.98 -23.65 0.85
C THR A 437 9.32 -24.32 -0.34
N VAL A 438 8.91 -23.48 -1.30
CA VAL A 438 8.54 -23.88 -2.66
C VAL A 438 9.43 -23.09 -3.59
N ASP A 439 10.22 -23.81 -4.39
CA ASP A 439 11.12 -23.23 -5.36
C ASP A 439 10.68 -23.61 -6.79
N VAL A 440 11.15 -22.86 -7.78
CA VAL A 440 11.12 -23.25 -9.20
C VAL A 440 12.55 -23.44 -9.67
N LEU A 441 12.87 -24.64 -10.14
CA LEU A 441 14.12 -24.93 -10.83
C LEU A 441 14.00 -24.53 -12.31
N VAL A 442 14.88 -23.63 -12.75
CA VAL A 442 15.00 -23.16 -14.13
C VAL A 442 16.29 -23.71 -14.72
N THR A 443 16.18 -24.59 -15.72
CA THR A 443 17.34 -25.17 -16.41
C THR A 443 17.34 -24.82 -17.90
N PRO A 444 18.47 -24.39 -18.46
CA PRO A 444 18.61 -24.25 -19.92
C PRO A 444 18.71 -25.64 -20.56
N ASN A 445 17.93 -25.89 -21.61
CA ASN A 445 17.89 -27.22 -22.23
C ASN A 445 19.16 -27.48 -23.07
N GLY A 446 19.82 -28.61 -22.83
CA GLY A 446 20.97 -29.08 -23.61
C GLY A 446 22.29 -28.36 -23.30
N VAL A 447 22.38 -27.67 -22.16
CA VAL A 447 23.60 -27.02 -21.67
C VAL A 447 23.86 -27.47 -20.22
N ASP A 448 24.97 -28.19 -20.01
CA ASP A 448 25.41 -28.61 -18.67
C ASP A 448 26.19 -27.48 -17.98
N ILE A 449 25.45 -26.45 -17.53
CA ILE A 449 26.00 -25.28 -16.84
C ILE A 449 25.67 -25.25 -15.34
N LEU A 450 24.74 -26.09 -14.87
CA LEU A 450 24.34 -26.14 -13.46
C LEU A 450 24.87 -27.40 -12.79
N GLN A 451 25.67 -27.22 -11.74
CA GLN A 451 26.12 -28.31 -10.88
C GLN A 451 25.73 -28.03 -9.43
N LEU A 452 25.11 -29.01 -8.79
CA LEU A 452 24.72 -28.99 -7.38
C LEU A 452 25.87 -29.52 -6.51
N TRP A 453 26.22 -28.81 -5.46
CA TRP A 453 27.19 -29.27 -4.46
C TRP A 453 26.66 -30.50 -3.73
N GLY A 454 27.48 -31.55 -3.68
CA GLY A 454 27.13 -32.86 -3.13
C GLY A 454 27.11 -33.95 -4.20
N THR A 455 26.79 -35.16 -3.76
CA THR A 455 26.77 -36.38 -4.61
C THR A 455 25.36 -36.91 -4.85
N THR A 456 24.34 -36.16 -4.43
CA THR A 456 22.92 -36.54 -4.57
C THR A 456 22.08 -35.33 -4.99
N PRO A 457 20.87 -35.54 -5.55
CA PRO A 457 19.95 -34.46 -5.87
C PRO A 457 19.49 -33.60 -4.68
N ALA A 458 19.64 -34.09 -3.44
CA ALA A 458 19.28 -33.35 -2.24
C ALA A 458 20.33 -32.30 -1.83
N GLY A 459 21.51 -32.34 -2.46
CA GLY A 459 22.65 -31.50 -2.13
C GLY A 459 23.61 -32.13 -1.12
N GLY A 460 24.56 -31.33 -0.64
CA GLY A 460 25.69 -31.75 0.19
C GLY A 460 25.84 -30.92 1.48
N GLY A 461 26.90 -31.15 2.24
CA GLY A 461 27.22 -30.38 3.45
C GLY A 461 28.71 -30.03 3.46
N ASP A 462 29.39 -30.32 4.56
CA ASP A 462 30.84 -30.15 4.66
C ASP A 462 31.61 -30.90 3.55
N GLY A 463 32.71 -30.33 3.08
CA GLY A 463 33.61 -31.03 2.16
C GLY A 463 34.70 -30.16 1.55
N THR A 464 35.50 -30.77 0.68
CA THR A 464 36.54 -30.08 -0.08
C THR A 464 36.08 -29.87 -1.51
N TRP A 465 36.20 -28.66 -2.04
CA TRP A 465 36.00 -28.34 -3.46
C TRP A 465 37.36 -28.17 -4.12
N ASN A 466 37.70 -29.09 -5.02
CA ASN A 466 38.87 -29.00 -5.88
C ASN A 466 38.53 -29.54 -7.29
N ALA A 467 39.46 -29.40 -8.23
CA ALA A 467 39.24 -29.77 -9.63
C ALA A 467 39.15 -31.30 -9.87
N GLY A 468 39.59 -32.13 -8.92
CA GLY A 468 39.76 -33.57 -9.12
C GLY A 468 38.75 -34.46 -8.41
N ASN A 469 38.04 -33.96 -7.40
CA ASN A 469 37.08 -34.75 -6.64
C ASN A 469 35.71 -34.82 -7.33
N LEU A 470 34.87 -35.77 -6.91
CA LEU A 470 33.53 -36.01 -7.46
C LEU A 470 32.43 -35.48 -6.51
N ASN A 471 32.62 -34.30 -5.93
CA ASN A 471 31.72 -33.72 -4.93
C ASN A 471 30.63 -32.82 -5.55
N TRP A 472 30.40 -32.92 -6.85
CA TRP A 472 29.38 -32.18 -7.57
C TRP A 472 28.40 -33.13 -8.24
N TRP A 473 27.18 -32.66 -8.50
CA TRP A 473 26.11 -33.39 -9.16
C TRP A 473 25.59 -32.59 -10.35
N ASN A 474 25.66 -33.15 -11.56
CA ASN A 474 25.15 -32.46 -12.76
C ASN A 474 23.62 -32.55 -12.78
N LEU A 475 22.94 -31.40 -12.84
CA LEU A 475 21.47 -31.39 -12.82
C LEU A 475 20.88 -31.97 -14.12
N ASP A 476 21.56 -31.79 -15.26
CA ASP A 476 21.10 -32.28 -16.58
C ASP A 476 21.33 -33.79 -16.75
N GLY A 477 22.42 -34.33 -16.18
CA GLY A 477 22.81 -35.73 -16.28
C GLY A 477 22.43 -36.62 -15.10
N ALA A 478 22.04 -36.03 -13.97
CA ALA A 478 21.72 -36.71 -12.71
C ALA A 478 22.82 -37.70 -12.27
N THR A 479 24.07 -37.25 -12.26
CA THR A 479 25.24 -38.05 -11.86
C THR A 479 26.25 -37.23 -11.06
N ALA A 480 27.00 -37.91 -10.19
CA ALA A 480 28.16 -37.32 -9.54
C ALA A 480 29.26 -37.04 -10.57
N ALA A 481 29.88 -35.89 -10.46
CA ALA A 481 30.82 -35.34 -11.42
C ALA A 481 31.92 -34.52 -10.73
N SER A 482 33.02 -34.30 -11.45
CA SER A 482 34.01 -33.30 -11.07
C SER A 482 33.49 -31.88 -11.35
N TRP A 483 34.06 -30.90 -10.68
CA TRP A 483 33.75 -29.51 -10.94
C TRP A 483 34.12 -29.11 -12.39
N GLY A 484 33.16 -28.55 -13.11
CA GLY A 484 33.28 -28.20 -14.54
C GLY A 484 33.63 -26.74 -14.81
N GLY A 485 33.78 -25.91 -13.77
CA GLY A 485 33.98 -24.47 -13.96
C GLY A 485 32.67 -23.70 -14.24
N ALA A 486 31.53 -24.28 -13.88
CA ALA A 486 30.21 -23.81 -14.30
C ALA A 486 29.50 -22.95 -13.22
N TYR A 487 28.17 -23.00 -13.16
CA TYR A 487 27.34 -22.31 -12.16
C TYR A 487 27.06 -23.26 -10.99
N GLY A 488 27.56 -22.91 -9.80
CA GLY A 488 27.53 -23.78 -8.62
C GLY A 488 26.30 -23.53 -7.75
N VAL A 489 25.53 -24.57 -7.45
CA VAL A 489 24.35 -24.50 -6.57
C VAL A 489 24.65 -25.18 -5.24
N PHE A 490 24.40 -24.50 -4.13
CA PHE A 490 24.52 -25.02 -2.76
C PHE A 490 23.11 -25.12 -2.17
N ARG A 491 22.70 -26.35 -1.85
CA ARG A 491 21.38 -26.67 -1.29
C ARG A 491 21.52 -27.83 -0.32
N GLY A 492 20.61 -27.98 0.64
CA GLY A 492 20.61 -29.07 1.61
C GLY A 492 20.93 -28.58 3.03
N PRO A 493 21.61 -29.39 3.87
CA PRO A 493 21.78 -29.08 5.29
C PRO A 493 22.68 -27.87 5.59
N GLY A 494 23.48 -27.41 4.63
CA GLY A 494 24.55 -26.43 4.89
C GLY A 494 25.84 -27.07 5.40
N GLY A 495 26.86 -26.25 5.60
CA GLY A 495 28.18 -26.71 6.04
C GLY A 495 29.34 -25.82 5.57
N THR A 496 30.55 -26.23 5.92
CA THR A 496 31.81 -25.59 5.53
C THR A 496 32.44 -26.29 4.34
N ILE A 497 32.67 -25.53 3.27
CA ILE A 497 33.32 -26.01 2.04
C ILE A 497 34.72 -25.41 1.96
N THR A 498 35.73 -26.29 1.95
CA THR A 498 37.14 -25.88 1.80
C THR A 498 37.52 -25.88 0.32
N ILE A 499 37.86 -24.71 -0.22
CA ILE A 499 38.29 -24.55 -1.62
C ILE A 499 39.80 -24.73 -1.72
N GLU A 500 40.26 -25.73 -2.46
CA GLU A 500 41.69 -25.95 -2.71
C GLU A 500 42.06 -25.59 -4.15
N GLY A 501 43.20 -24.90 -4.30
CA GLY A 501 43.59 -24.29 -5.57
C GLY A 501 42.62 -23.20 -6.03
N GLN A 502 42.92 -22.62 -7.19
CA GLN A 502 41.98 -21.72 -7.86
C GLN A 502 40.85 -22.53 -8.50
N GLN A 503 39.61 -22.21 -8.14
CA GLN A 503 38.41 -22.74 -8.77
C GLN A 503 37.75 -21.64 -9.60
N ASN A 504 37.36 -21.96 -10.83
CA ASN A 504 36.64 -21.02 -11.69
C ASN A 504 35.14 -21.25 -11.54
N ALA A 505 34.32 -20.21 -11.53
CA ALA A 505 32.88 -20.33 -11.57
C ALA A 505 32.25 -19.15 -12.32
N VAL A 506 31.12 -19.41 -12.97
CA VAL A 506 30.38 -18.35 -13.68
C VAL A 506 29.29 -17.68 -12.83
N GLY A 507 29.02 -18.28 -11.68
CA GLY A 507 28.10 -17.79 -10.67
C GLY A 507 27.89 -18.85 -9.60
N LEU A 508 27.35 -18.43 -8.46
CA LEU A 508 27.00 -19.29 -7.34
C LEU A 508 25.57 -19.03 -6.89
N GLN A 509 24.92 -20.05 -6.36
CA GLN A 509 23.63 -19.93 -5.74
C GLN A 509 23.58 -20.67 -4.42
N PHE A 510 22.97 -20.06 -3.41
CA PHE A 510 22.66 -20.65 -2.11
C PHE A 510 21.15 -20.73 -1.96
N ALA A 511 20.62 -21.95 -2.06
CA ALA A 511 19.18 -22.24 -2.19
C ALA A 511 18.62 -23.08 -1.03
N GLY A 512 19.41 -23.33 0.01
CA GLY A 512 19.00 -24.09 1.19
C GLY A 512 20.19 -24.41 2.08
N GLY A 513 20.12 -24.01 3.34
CA GLY A 513 21.14 -24.29 4.35
C GLY A 513 22.20 -23.19 4.48
N GLY A 514 22.77 -23.06 5.68
CA GLY A 514 23.85 -22.12 5.96
C GLY A 514 25.20 -22.63 5.48
N TYR A 515 25.75 -22.03 4.43
CA TYR A 515 27.04 -22.43 3.86
C TYR A 515 28.16 -21.43 4.16
N THR A 516 29.35 -21.96 4.43
CA THR A 516 30.59 -21.17 4.56
C THR A 516 31.66 -21.69 3.61
N LEU A 517 32.12 -20.88 2.68
CA LEU A 517 33.21 -21.21 1.75
C LEU A 517 34.52 -20.64 2.30
N VAL A 518 35.49 -21.50 2.60
CA VAL A 518 36.80 -21.13 3.17
C VAL A 518 37.94 -21.52 2.23
N GLY A 519 39.06 -20.80 2.30
CA GLY A 519 40.26 -21.11 1.53
C GLY A 519 41.07 -22.25 2.17
N GLY A 520 41.34 -23.30 1.40
CA GLY A 520 42.34 -24.33 1.68
C GLY A 520 43.69 -24.00 1.06
N ALA A 521 44.51 -25.03 0.78
CA ALA A 521 45.82 -24.84 0.17
C ALA A 521 45.71 -24.17 -1.21
N GLY A 522 46.23 -22.94 -1.34
CA GLY A 522 46.14 -22.16 -2.58
C GLY A 522 44.72 -21.78 -3.02
N GLY A 523 43.75 -21.84 -2.09
CA GLY A 523 42.33 -21.65 -2.36
C GLY A 523 41.99 -20.24 -2.84
N SER A 524 41.36 -20.12 -4.01
CA SER A 524 40.74 -18.89 -4.51
C SER A 524 39.56 -19.20 -5.42
N LEU A 525 38.62 -18.27 -5.53
CA LEU A 525 37.48 -18.39 -6.44
C LEU A 525 37.61 -17.33 -7.55
N ASP A 526 37.72 -17.75 -8.80
CA ASP A 526 37.78 -16.86 -9.96
C ASP A 526 36.41 -16.79 -10.62
N LEU A 527 35.74 -15.66 -10.43
CA LEU A 527 34.43 -15.38 -11.01
C LEU A 527 34.61 -14.67 -12.34
N HIS A 528 34.03 -15.27 -13.38
CA HIS A 528 34.12 -14.78 -14.75
C HIS A 528 32.78 -15.01 -15.45
N GLY A 529 32.49 -14.21 -16.46
CA GLY A 529 31.26 -14.31 -17.20
C GLY A 529 31.21 -15.53 -18.09
N TYR A 530 30.03 -15.77 -18.61
CA TYR A 530 29.74 -16.88 -19.51
C TYR A 530 29.11 -16.34 -20.77
N ASN A 531 29.70 -16.65 -21.92
CA ASN A 531 29.13 -16.34 -23.22
C ASN A 531 29.34 -17.53 -24.15
N ASN A 532 28.49 -18.53 -23.99
CA ASN A 532 28.52 -19.71 -24.83
C ASN A 532 27.09 -20.19 -25.07
N GLY A 533 26.82 -20.67 -26.27
CA GLY A 533 25.52 -21.22 -26.64
C GLY A 533 24.36 -20.29 -26.25
N GLY A 534 24.46 -19.00 -26.58
CA GLY A 534 23.41 -17.98 -26.39
C GLY A 534 22.97 -17.66 -24.96
N ILE A 535 23.56 -18.27 -23.93
CA ILE A 535 23.46 -17.81 -22.55
C ILE A 535 24.57 -16.78 -22.33
N VAL A 536 24.17 -15.58 -21.90
CA VAL A 536 25.09 -14.48 -21.62
C VAL A 536 24.97 -14.07 -20.15
N ILE A 537 26.02 -14.32 -19.38
CA ILE A 537 26.21 -13.84 -18.02
C ILE A 537 27.43 -12.93 -18.08
N THR A 538 27.23 -11.61 -18.15
CA THR A 538 28.33 -10.65 -18.24
C THR A 538 28.94 -10.31 -16.89
N THR A 539 28.13 -10.35 -15.84
CA THR A 539 28.55 -10.12 -14.46
C THR A 539 28.23 -11.39 -13.69
N PRO A 540 29.23 -12.06 -13.09
CA PRO A 540 29.00 -13.24 -12.28
C PRO A 540 28.00 -12.98 -11.17
N GLU A 541 27.01 -13.85 -11.04
CA GLU A 541 25.96 -13.75 -10.02
C GLU A 541 26.35 -14.56 -8.78
N ILE A 542 26.13 -14.00 -7.59
CA ILE A 542 25.98 -14.79 -6.36
C ILE A 542 24.56 -14.57 -5.83
N ARG A 543 23.71 -15.59 -5.99
CA ARG A 543 22.33 -15.57 -5.52
C ARG A 543 22.22 -16.22 -4.14
N VAL A 544 21.59 -15.53 -3.19
CA VAL A 544 21.21 -16.13 -1.90
C VAL A 544 19.70 -16.00 -1.77
N LEU A 545 18.97 -17.12 -1.71
CA LEU A 545 17.50 -17.12 -1.67
C LEU A 545 16.97 -16.62 -0.32
N ASP A 546 15.70 -16.21 -0.30
CA ASP A 546 15.00 -15.73 0.91
C ASP A 546 15.18 -16.70 2.09
N GLY A 547 15.43 -16.17 3.29
CA GLY A 547 15.68 -16.95 4.50
C GLY A 547 17.06 -17.63 4.60
N GLU A 548 17.88 -17.60 3.54
CA GLU A 548 19.21 -18.21 3.55
C GLU A 548 20.32 -17.21 3.92
N THR A 549 21.44 -17.74 4.43
CA THR A 549 22.68 -16.99 4.65
C THR A 549 23.88 -17.76 4.11
N ALA A 550 24.71 -17.09 3.33
CA ALA A 550 25.94 -17.64 2.77
C ALA A 550 27.14 -16.81 3.19
N THR A 551 28.22 -17.46 3.64
CA THR A 551 29.50 -16.79 3.95
C THR A 551 30.56 -17.21 2.96
N ILE A 552 31.24 -16.25 2.34
CA ILE A 552 32.41 -16.49 1.49
C ILE A 552 33.61 -15.81 2.12
N ALA A 553 34.48 -16.63 2.72
CA ALA A 553 35.70 -16.22 3.40
C ALA A 553 36.95 -16.42 2.53
N VAL A 554 36.88 -17.28 1.52
CA VAL A 554 37.91 -17.42 0.48
C VAL A 554 37.97 -16.15 -0.41
N SER A 555 39.16 -15.78 -0.88
CA SER A 555 39.33 -14.63 -1.77
C SER A 555 38.66 -14.86 -3.13
N ILE A 556 37.85 -13.89 -3.56
CA ILE A 556 37.25 -13.83 -4.88
C ILE A 556 38.15 -12.99 -5.80
N THR A 557 38.41 -13.52 -6.99
CA THR A 557 39.24 -12.96 -8.06
C THR A 557 38.43 -12.88 -9.37
N GLY A 558 39.03 -12.34 -10.44
CA GLY A 558 38.37 -12.12 -11.73
C GLY A 558 38.37 -10.66 -12.17
N THR A 559 37.78 -10.35 -13.32
CA THR A 559 37.78 -8.97 -13.86
C THR A 559 36.40 -8.39 -14.16
N GLU A 560 35.36 -9.22 -14.10
CA GLU A 560 34.02 -8.89 -14.62
C GLU A 560 33.03 -8.45 -13.54
N GLY A 561 33.48 -8.34 -12.29
CA GLY A 561 32.66 -7.89 -11.16
C GLY A 561 31.89 -8.99 -10.46
N LEU A 562 30.93 -8.56 -9.64
CA LEU A 562 30.07 -9.42 -8.86
C LEU A 562 28.67 -8.77 -8.75
N GLU A 563 27.63 -9.55 -9.01
CA GLU A 563 26.25 -9.17 -8.73
C GLU A 563 25.66 -10.06 -7.63
N LYS A 564 25.29 -9.47 -6.49
CA LYS A 564 24.52 -10.12 -5.42
C LYS A 564 23.03 -10.02 -5.74
N THR A 565 22.35 -11.16 -5.74
CA THR A 565 20.90 -11.28 -6.01
C THR A 565 20.20 -12.18 -4.99
N GLY A 566 18.87 -12.25 -5.07
CA GLY A 566 18.01 -12.98 -4.14
C GLY A 566 17.90 -12.29 -2.77
N ASP A 567 16.80 -12.55 -2.06
CA ASP A 567 16.42 -11.82 -0.86
C ASP A 567 17.25 -12.16 0.40
N GLY A 568 18.04 -13.23 0.35
CA GLY A 568 18.88 -13.68 1.47
C GLY A 568 20.15 -12.85 1.69
N THR A 569 20.94 -13.29 2.67
CA THR A 569 22.16 -12.57 3.11
C THR A 569 23.43 -13.23 2.57
N LEU A 570 24.25 -12.45 1.85
CA LEU A 570 25.61 -12.83 1.49
C LEU A 570 26.60 -12.10 2.40
N ILE A 571 27.44 -12.85 3.10
CA ILE A 571 28.53 -12.32 3.92
C ILE A 571 29.84 -12.51 3.14
N LEU A 572 30.48 -11.41 2.77
CA LEU A 572 31.83 -11.43 2.21
C LEU A 572 32.84 -11.04 3.28
N SER A 573 33.66 -11.99 3.71
CA SER A 573 34.70 -11.77 4.73
C SER A 573 36.13 -11.95 4.20
N GLY A 574 36.29 -12.49 2.98
CA GLY A 574 37.57 -12.55 2.28
C GLY A 574 38.06 -11.18 1.80
N ALA A 575 39.38 -11.05 1.62
CA ALA A 575 39.98 -9.95 0.89
C ALA A 575 39.90 -10.24 -0.62
N ASN A 576 39.08 -9.48 -1.33
CA ASN A 576 38.74 -9.75 -2.72
C ASN A 576 39.50 -8.82 -3.66
N SER A 577 39.88 -9.33 -4.84
CA SER A 577 40.66 -8.58 -5.83
C SER A 577 39.98 -8.47 -7.19
N TYR A 578 38.72 -8.87 -7.31
CA TYR A 578 38.00 -8.81 -8.57
C TYR A 578 37.83 -7.37 -9.08
N GLY A 579 37.94 -7.19 -10.40
CA GLY A 579 37.63 -5.94 -11.11
C GLY A 579 36.13 -5.72 -11.31
N GLY A 580 35.70 -4.82 -12.19
CA GLY A 580 34.30 -4.66 -12.60
C GLY A 580 33.34 -4.01 -11.59
N GLY A 581 33.63 -4.10 -10.29
CA GLY A 581 32.81 -3.54 -9.20
C GLY A 581 31.78 -4.53 -8.64
N THR A 582 30.99 -4.06 -7.69
CA THR A 582 29.96 -4.85 -7.00
C THR A 582 28.58 -4.24 -7.24
N ILE A 583 27.62 -5.07 -7.62
CA ILE A 583 26.21 -4.70 -7.77
C ILE A 583 25.42 -5.49 -6.71
N VAL A 584 24.56 -4.82 -5.94
CA VAL A 584 23.65 -5.45 -4.99
C VAL A 584 22.23 -5.22 -5.49
N SER A 585 21.67 -6.25 -6.12
CA SER A 585 20.41 -6.20 -6.84
C SER A 585 19.26 -6.92 -6.10
N GLY A 586 19.44 -7.21 -4.81
CA GLY A 586 18.50 -7.95 -3.97
C GLY A 586 19.11 -8.44 -2.65
N GLY A 587 18.27 -8.55 -1.62
CA GLY A 587 18.67 -9.01 -0.28
C GLY A 587 19.77 -8.17 0.36
N THR A 588 20.59 -8.79 1.20
CA THR A 588 21.66 -8.10 1.95
C THR A 588 23.05 -8.60 1.55
N LEU A 589 23.97 -7.67 1.29
CA LEU A 589 25.40 -7.90 1.23
C LEU A 589 26.05 -7.37 2.53
N GLN A 590 26.54 -8.27 3.37
CA GLN A 590 27.22 -7.94 4.62
C GLN A 590 28.74 -7.95 4.43
N ILE A 591 29.42 -6.90 4.90
CA ILE A 591 30.88 -6.76 4.87
C ILE A 591 31.43 -6.25 6.20
N SER A 592 32.70 -6.60 6.49
CA SER A 592 33.46 -6.07 7.62
C SER A 592 34.68 -5.23 7.20
N ALA A 593 34.97 -5.12 5.91
CA ALA A 593 36.05 -4.30 5.36
C ALA A 593 35.75 -3.86 3.91
N ASP A 594 36.29 -2.72 3.49
CA ASP A 594 36.13 -2.25 2.08
C ASP A 594 36.74 -3.23 1.06
N ALA A 595 37.82 -3.93 1.44
CA ALA A 595 38.46 -4.94 0.60
C ALA A 595 37.56 -6.15 0.28
N SER A 596 36.43 -6.31 0.98
CA SER A 596 35.42 -7.34 0.66
C SER A 596 34.65 -7.01 -0.62
N LEU A 597 34.66 -5.76 -1.09
CA LEU A 597 33.98 -5.30 -2.32
C LEU A 597 34.87 -5.36 -3.58
N GLY A 598 35.97 -6.12 -3.54
CA GLY A 598 36.88 -6.28 -4.67
C GLY A 598 37.92 -5.15 -4.77
N ALA A 599 38.48 -4.95 -5.97
CA ALA A 599 39.52 -3.94 -6.20
C ALA A 599 39.03 -2.53 -5.82
N ALA A 600 39.86 -1.72 -5.16
CA ALA A 600 39.47 -0.40 -4.63
C ALA A 600 38.93 0.60 -5.67
N GLY A 601 39.28 0.42 -6.95
CA GLY A 601 38.75 1.21 -8.07
C GLY A 601 37.39 0.73 -8.61
N GLY A 602 36.87 -0.39 -8.12
CA GLY A 602 35.54 -0.90 -8.47
C GLY A 602 34.44 -0.14 -7.72
N GLY A 603 33.42 0.33 -8.45
CA GLY A 603 32.26 0.98 -7.85
C GLY A 603 31.34 0.01 -7.10
N LEU A 604 30.43 0.57 -6.30
CA LEU A 604 29.31 -0.15 -5.69
C LEU A 604 28.00 0.36 -6.29
N THR A 605 27.13 -0.53 -6.75
CA THR A 605 25.78 -0.17 -7.21
C THR A 605 24.75 -0.84 -6.30
N LEU A 606 23.81 -0.07 -5.76
CA LEU A 606 22.63 -0.59 -5.08
C LEU A 606 21.43 -0.48 -6.01
N ASP A 607 20.76 -1.59 -6.24
CA ASP A 607 19.62 -1.74 -7.14
C ASP A 607 18.54 -2.60 -6.49
N ASN A 608 17.80 -2.04 -5.54
CA ASN A 608 16.85 -2.82 -4.73
C ASN A 608 17.51 -3.82 -3.77
N GLY A 609 18.70 -3.49 -3.27
CA GLY A 609 19.44 -4.31 -2.30
C GLY A 609 20.02 -3.50 -1.15
N ALA A 610 20.54 -4.19 -0.14
CA ALA A 610 21.10 -3.61 1.07
C ALA A 610 22.61 -3.88 1.20
N LEU A 611 23.40 -2.85 1.53
CA LEU A 611 24.73 -3.02 2.10
C LEU A 611 24.62 -3.00 3.63
N HIS A 612 25.15 -4.02 4.29
CA HIS A 612 25.26 -4.08 5.75
C HIS A 612 26.73 -4.07 6.16
N THR A 613 27.08 -3.14 7.05
CA THR A 613 28.45 -2.99 7.56
C THR A 613 28.49 -3.28 9.06
N THR A 614 29.44 -4.14 9.46
CA THR A 614 29.58 -4.63 10.84
C THR A 614 30.82 -4.10 11.55
N ALA A 615 31.55 -3.17 10.93
CA ALA A 615 32.77 -2.57 11.46
C ALA A 615 32.91 -1.13 10.94
N ASP A 616 33.85 -0.38 11.54
CA ASP A 616 34.25 0.91 11.00
C ASP A 616 34.93 0.73 9.64
N ILE A 617 34.36 1.33 8.60
CA ILE A 617 34.82 1.21 7.22
C ILE A 617 34.95 2.60 6.62
N VAL A 618 36.08 2.86 5.96
CA VAL A 618 36.26 4.04 5.11
C VAL A 618 36.35 3.57 3.66
N SER A 619 35.50 4.11 2.80
CA SER A 619 35.50 3.81 1.38
C SER A 619 35.56 5.08 0.53
N ALA A 620 36.40 5.05 -0.50
CA ALA A 620 36.48 6.08 -1.53
C ALA A 620 35.78 5.67 -2.83
N ARG A 621 35.08 4.54 -2.83
CA ARG A 621 34.37 4.02 -4.01
C ARG A 621 33.24 4.96 -4.40
N SER A 622 33.03 5.09 -5.70
CA SER A 622 31.78 5.66 -6.22
C SER A 622 30.64 4.70 -5.91
N VAL A 623 29.57 5.21 -5.32
CA VAL A 623 28.34 4.47 -5.03
C VAL A 623 27.21 4.99 -5.91
N THR A 624 26.46 4.09 -6.54
CA THR A 624 25.32 4.43 -7.41
C THR A 624 24.04 3.80 -6.88
N LEU A 625 23.01 4.61 -6.63
CA LEU A 625 21.64 4.19 -6.35
C LEU A 625 20.90 4.10 -7.69
N ARG A 626 20.89 2.90 -8.29
CA ARG A 626 20.17 2.66 -9.55
C ARG A 626 18.66 2.56 -9.29
N ASP A 627 18.32 1.90 -8.19
CA ASP A 627 17.00 1.91 -7.56
C ASP A 627 17.18 2.19 -6.05
N THR A 628 16.13 2.02 -5.24
CA THR A 628 16.17 2.19 -3.80
C THR A 628 17.19 1.26 -3.18
N GLY A 629 18.20 1.81 -2.52
CA GLY A 629 19.26 1.07 -1.87
C GLY A 629 19.26 1.31 -0.37
N ALA A 630 19.42 0.25 0.41
CA ALA A 630 19.58 0.36 1.85
C ALA A 630 21.05 0.32 2.26
N ILE A 631 21.41 1.13 3.24
CA ILE A 631 22.70 1.06 3.93
C ILE A 631 22.42 0.88 5.41
N ALA A 632 22.78 -0.29 5.92
CA ALA A 632 22.70 -0.68 7.32
C ALA A 632 24.09 -0.64 7.97
N THR A 633 24.18 -0.01 9.13
CA THR A 633 25.41 0.10 9.92
C THR A 633 25.13 -0.43 11.32
N ASP A 634 25.94 -1.33 11.83
CA ASP A 634 25.76 -1.89 13.18
C ASP A 634 25.98 -0.85 14.28
N ALA A 635 25.37 -1.10 15.44
CA ALA A 635 25.51 -0.25 16.61
C ALA A 635 26.99 -0.03 16.96
N GLY A 636 27.38 1.23 17.18
CA GLY A 636 28.76 1.60 17.52
C GLY A 636 29.75 1.60 16.35
N THR A 637 29.29 1.36 15.11
CA THR A 637 30.12 1.40 13.90
C THR A 637 29.84 2.62 13.03
N THR A 638 30.82 3.00 12.21
CA THR A 638 30.71 4.08 11.22
C THR A 638 31.16 3.62 9.84
N LEU A 639 30.27 3.72 8.85
CA LEU A 639 30.62 3.69 7.44
C LEU A 639 30.86 5.13 6.95
N THR A 640 32.10 5.44 6.58
CA THR A 640 32.46 6.71 5.94
C THR A 640 32.57 6.54 4.43
N LEU A 641 31.66 7.17 3.69
CA LEU A 641 31.73 7.26 2.22
C LEU A 641 32.33 8.61 1.82
N SER A 642 33.53 8.55 1.27
CA SER A 642 34.27 9.73 0.76
C SER A 642 34.19 9.87 -0.77
N GLY A 643 33.85 8.79 -1.47
CA GLY A 643 33.47 8.84 -2.88
C GLY A 643 32.05 9.37 -3.09
N PRO A 644 31.67 9.71 -4.33
CA PRO A 644 30.35 10.21 -4.64
C PRO A 644 29.28 9.12 -4.53
N LEU A 645 28.15 9.45 -3.90
CA LEU A 645 26.88 8.72 -3.93
C LEU A 645 25.94 9.43 -4.91
N SER A 646 25.52 8.76 -5.98
CA SER A 646 24.74 9.34 -7.08
C SER A 646 23.65 8.39 -7.57
N GLY A 647 22.83 8.79 -8.55
CA GLY A 647 21.84 7.92 -9.20
C GLY A 647 20.39 8.37 -9.02
N ALA A 648 19.47 7.72 -9.73
CA ALA A 648 18.05 8.07 -9.70
C ALA A 648 17.29 7.47 -8.51
N GLY A 649 17.83 6.40 -7.92
CA GLY A 649 17.22 5.65 -6.82
C GLY A 649 17.22 6.39 -5.49
N GLY A 650 16.41 5.88 -4.54
CA GLY A 650 16.32 6.39 -3.18
C GLY A 650 17.36 5.80 -2.23
N LEU A 651 17.64 6.50 -1.12
CA LEU A 651 18.51 6.01 -0.05
C LEU A 651 17.68 5.62 1.17
N ILE A 652 17.85 4.41 1.67
CA ILE A 652 17.36 4.01 2.99
C ILE A 652 18.55 3.92 3.96
N LYS A 653 18.54 4.74 5.01
CA LYS A 653 19.46 4.56 6.15
C LYS A 653 18.79 3.70 7.21
N ALA A 654 19.38 2.53 7.45
CA ALA A 654 18.97 1.55 8.46
C ALA A 654 20.12 1.20 9.42
N GLY A 655 19.83 0.38 10.43
CA GLY A 655 20.80 -0.02 11.46
C GLY A 655 21.20 1.12 12.41
N ASP A 656 21.63 0.76 13.61
CA ASP A 656 21.80 1.72 14.72
C ASP A 656 23.10 2.55 14.64
N GLY A 657 24.03 2.20 13.76
CA GLY A 657 25.30 2.91 13.54
C GLY A 657 25.20 4.20 12.72
N THR A 658 26.36 4.72 12.33
CA THR A 658 26.50 5.97 11.56
C THR A 658 26.88 5.73 10.11
N LEU A 659 26.11 6.31 9.18
CA LEU A 659 26.52 6.53 7.80
C LEU A 659 27.00 7.99 7.68
N LEU A 660 28.31 8.17 7.49
CA LEU A 660 28.94 9.47 7.28
C LEU A 660 29.19 9.68 5.79
N LEU A 661 28.54 10.67 5.20
CA LEU A 661 28.73 11.05 3.80
C LEU A 661 29.64 12.27 3.73
N SER A 662 30.78 12.16 3.07
CA SER A 662 31.76 13.25 2.94
C SER A 662 32.11 13.62 1.49
N GLY A 663 31.73 12.77 0.53
CA GLY A 663 31.83 13.05 -0.91
C GLY A 663 30.79 14.07 -1.40
N SER A 664 30.94 14.51 -2.65
CA SER A 664 29.94 15.33 -3.35
C SER A 664 28.85 14.44 -3.92
N ASN A 665 27.67 14.45 -3.30
CA ASN A 665 26.61 13.50 -3.60
C ASN A 665 25.47 14.13 -4.41
N SER A 666 24.81 13.32 -5.23
CA SER A 666 23.85 13.80 -6.23
C SER A 666 22.75 12.80 -6.57
N TRP A 667 22.32 11.97 -5.62
CA TRP A 667 21.16 11.11 -5.87
C TRP A 667 19.87 11.95 -5.92
N SER A 668 18.93 11.59 -6.79
CA SER A 668 17.69 12.34 -6.99
C SER A 668 16.45 11.71 -6.36
N GLY A 669 16.54 10.42 -5.98
CA GLY A 669 15.48 9.74 -5.25
C GLY A 669 15.34 10.25 -3.81
N GLY A 670 14.24 9.87 -3.15
CA GLY A 670 14.01 10.25 -1.76
C GLY A 670 14.95 9.57 -0.78
N THR A 671 15.07 10.13 0.42
CA THR A 671 15.83 9.57 1.54
C THR A 671 14.89 9.17 2.67
N LEU A 672 14.93 7.89 3.06
CA LEU A 672 14.21 7.34 4.20
C LEU A 672 15.20 7.01 5.32
N ILE A 673 14.98 7.54 6.52
CA ILE A 673 15.76 7.20 7.72
C ILE A 673 14.86 6.41 8.66
N THR A 674 15.24 5.16 8.90
CA THR A 674 14.51 4.26 9.79
C THR A 674 15.22 4.07 11.13
N ALA A 675 16.57 4.08 11.15
CA ALA A 675 17.39 3.90 12.35
C ALA A 675 18.81 4.49 12.22
N GLY A 676 19.49 4.63 13.37
CA GLY A 676 20.86 5.15 13.47
C GLY A 676 21.01 6.59 13.00
N THR A 677 22.22 6.97 12.55
CA THR A 677 22.54 8.34 12.13
C THR A 677 22.95 8.40 10.66
N LEU A 678 22.30 9.25 9.86
CA LEU A 678 22.83 9.74 8.59
C LEU A 678 23.48 11.11 8.83
N ARG A 679 24.79 11.23 8.65
CA ARG A 679 25.54 12.46 8.95
C ARG A 679 26.18 13.07 7.70
N ALA A 680 26.01 14.37 7.53
CA ALA A 680 26.78 15.17 6.58
C ALA A 680 28.20 15.41 7.12
N GLY A 681 29.22 15.14 6.31
CA GLY A 681 30.63 15.38 6.62
C GLY A 681 31.27 16.51 5.80
N SER A 682 30.52 17.10 4.87
CA SER A 682 30.97 18.22 4.04
C SER A 682 29.79 18.98 3.44
N ALA A 683 30.03 20.18 2.92
CA ALA A 683 29.05 20.89 2.11
C ALA A 683 28.82 20.12 0.80
N GLY A 684 27.56 19.77 0.51
CA GLY A 684 27.20 18.91 -0.63
C GLY A 684 27.22 17.41 -0.34
N ALA A 685 27.41 17.01 0.93
CA ALA A 685 27.26 15.62 1.36
C ALA A 685 25.82 15.10 1.24
N LEU A 686 24.82 15.97 1.35
CA LEU A 686 23.41 15.63 1.19
C LEU A 686 22.85 16.41 -0.01
N PRO A 687 22.16 15.76 -0.97
CA PRO A 687 21.58 16.44 -2.10
C PRO A 687 20.38 17.29 -1.65
N GLY A 688 20.29 18.51 -2.19
CA GLY A 688 19.13 19.37 -1.99
C GLY A 688 17.95 19.00 -2.90
N MET A 689 16.76 19.49 -2.54
CA MET A 689 15.51 19.38 -3.32
C MET A 689 15.05 17.93 -3.59
N THR A 690 15.38 17.02 -2.69
CA THR A 690 14.86 15.64 -2.64
C THR A 690 13.79 15.50 -1.54
N ASP A 691 13.09 14.37 -1.53
CA ASP A 691 12.08 14.06 -0.51
C ASP A 691 12.72 13.35 0.67
N TRP A 692 12.37 13.74 1.90
CA TRP A 692 12.92 13.19 3.13
C TRP A 692 11.82 12.63 4.00
N VAL A 693 11.98 11.38 4.42
CA VAL A 693 11.05 10.68 5.31
C VAL A 693 11.82 10.15 6.52
N LEU A 694 11.38 10.51 7.72
CA LEU A 694 11.91 9.96 8.96
C LEU A 694 10.83 9.12 9.66
N THR A 695 11.09 7.83 9.81
CA THR A 695 10.24 6.95 10.64
C THR A 695 10.93 6.60 11.96
N GLY A 696 12.22 6.92 12.07
CA GLY A 696 13.07 6.81 13.25
C GLY A 696 14.44 7.44 12.98
N GLY A 697 15.45 7.10 13.79
CA GLY A 697 16.84 7.54 13.59
C GLY A 697 17.09 9.05 13.70
N ARG A 698 18.26 9.47 13.20
CA ARG A 698 18.76 10.85 13.26
C ARG A 698 19.32 11.28 11.90
N LEU A 699 18.86 12.41 11.40
CA LEU A 699 19.53 13.19 10.35
C LEU A 699 20.42 14.23 11.01
N ASP A 700 21.74 14.10 10.87
CA ASP A 700 22.72 15.04 11.42
C ASP A 700 23.34 15.89 10.31
N LEU A 701 22.98 17.16 10.25
CA LEU A 701 23.48 18.10 9.24
C LEU A 701 24.90 18.58 9.54
N ASP A 702 25.39 18.40 10.76
CA ASP A 702 26.73 18.81 11.19
C ASP A 702 27.11 20.26 10.83
N GLY A 703 26.12 21.17 10.81
CA GLY A 703 26.33 22.57 10.43
C GLY A 703 26.33 22.87 8.92
N HIS A 704 25.93 21.91 8.07
CA HIS A 704 25.75 22.11 6.63
C HIS A 704 24.29 22.29 6.22
N ASP A 705 24.00 23.37 5.51
CA ASP A 705 22.64 23.71 5.08
C ASP A 705 22.03 22.64 4.16
N LEU A 706 20.71 22.46 4.27
CA LEU A 706 19.94 21.55 3.44
C LEU A 706 18.60 22.17 3.02
N SER A 707 18.27 22.04 1.74
CA SER A 707 16.94 22.35 1.22
C SER A 707 16.22 21.07 0.80
N MET A 708 14.95 20.91 1.16
CA MET A 708 14.14 19.74 0.89
C MET A 708 12.91 20.10 0.06
N ARG A 709 12.47 19.18 -0.79
CA ARG A 709 11.17 19.30 -1.48
C ARG A 709 10.02 18.83 -0.60
N VAL A 710 10.24 17.78 0.18
CA VAL A 710 9.27 17.24 1.13
C VAL A 710 9.99 16.82 2.40
N LEU A 711 9.38 17.12 3.55
CA LEU A 711 9.74 16.51 4.83
C LEU A 711 8.49 15.85 5.42
N ALA A 712 8.53 14.53 5.59
CA ALA A 712 7.45 13.74 6.17
C ALA A 712 7.99 12.71 7.17
N GLY A 713 7.10 12.05 7.91
CA GLY A 713 7.54 11.04 8.86
C GLY A 713 6.58 10.75 10.00
N SER A 714 6.84 9.64 10.70
CA SER A 714 6.14 9.24 11.93
C SER A 714 7.05 9.30 13.17
N GLY A 715 8.35 9.61 13.01
CA GLY A 715 9.34 9.69 14.09
C GLY A 715 10.70 10.23 13.64
N GLY A 716 11.70 10.21 14.53
CA GLY A 716 13.09 10.60 14.25
C GLY A 716 13.52 11.97 14.79
N GLU A 717 14.81 12.27 14.68
CA GLU A 717 15.45 13.54 15.08
C GLU A 717 16.17 14.18 13.89
N ILE A 718 16.09 15.51 13.77
CA ILE A 718 16.94 16.29 12.86
C ILE A 718 17.84 17.19 13.71
N ALA A 719 19.15 17.03 13.57
CA ALA A 719 20.14 17.85 14.23
C ALA A 719 20.81 18.80 13.25
N LEU A 720 20.60 20.10 13.48
CA LEU A 720 21.05 21.14 12.57
C LEU A 720 22.52 21.54 12.80
N GLY A 721 22.98 21.51 14.05
CA GLY A 721 24.22 22.22 14.41
C GLY A 721 24.04 23.72 14.16
N SER A 722 24.89 24.29 13.30
CA SER A 722 24.78 25.68 12.81
C SER A 722 24.07 25.83 11.46
N ALA A 723 23.48 24.76 10.92
CA ALA A 723 22.87 24.74 9.59
C ALA A 723 21.48 25.39 9.55
N ASP A 724 21.12 25.90 8.38
CA ASP A 724 19.75 26.21 8.00
C ASP A 724 19.09 25.02 7.28
N LEU A 725 17.84 24.71 7.66
CA LEU A 725 16.98 23.73 6.99
C LEU A 725 15.79 24.45 6.34
N THR A 726 15.63 24.26 5.03
CA THR A 726 14.50 24.83 4.25
C THR A 726 13.64 23.71 3.66
N VAL A 727 12.31 23.84 3.73
CA VAL A 727 11.34 22.93 3.11
C VAL A 727 10.39 23.76 2.23
N ASP A 728 10.37 23.47 0.93
CA ASP A 728 9.60 24.23 -0.08
C ASP A 728 8.14 23.77 -0.24
#